data_AF-A0A6F9BKZ7-F1
#
_entry.id   AF-A0A6F9BKZ7-F1
#
_cell.length_a   1.000
_cell.length_b   1.000
_cell.length_c   1.000
_cell.angle_alpha   90.00
_cell.angle_beta   90.00
_cell.angle_gamma   90.00
#
_symmetry.space_group_name_H-M   'P 1'
#
loop_
_entity.id
_entity.type
_entity.pdbx_description
1 polymer ?
#
loop_
_entity_poly.entity_id
_entity_poly.type
_entity_poly.pdbx_seq_one_letter_code
_entity_poly.pdbx_strand_id
1 'polypeptide(L)'
;MAAHSIEELFPFQGLLPKEETGAASYLTRFPDYDGRGVLIAILDTGVDPGAPGMLTTTEGKPKIVDIIDTTGSGDVNMATVVEPKDGAVTGLSGRTLKIPHTWVNPLGKYHIGIKNGYELFPKALRERIQKERKEKMWDPAHRAALAEASHRAEQFDIAHPSPSQAEGHSQEVLFTDVHFRPGQIRRHFITVPQGASWAEITLTSQSGDVSSKFVLHVVHLVKQRAYRANEFYKFSSLLEKSSLTEAFPVLPGWTVELCIARWWASLGDVTVDYSISFHGLTTSPSPLHIHASEGVTSFEVSSPLRYEDVSPSVTLKSWVQPLRPLSSKTKALGHRDVLPNNRQLYEIILTYSFHQPKSGEVTPSCPVLYELLYESEFDSQLWMLFDQNKRLLGSGDAYPHQYSLKLEKGDNTVRLQVRHEQASELERLKDLPFVVSHRLSTALTLDVYESHRAALVAKKKTNLLTLTPGAIQPFYGEYGKKADIVPVVYHLIPAPNKEKENEGEKEKEGAKEKDVKQEFAEALRDLKIQWMTKLDTSSLYDELKDNFSSYLPLHVQRLHQLDSEKERLMRLGDIVTASDMVLSRIDQTALAVYLTIKTDPRPDAATIKSDMEKQKSSLLDALEGGGDRGETGAGETGAGEGEVTSSDDAQQGRAKDLTDTFWELQKWVELTDSKVLTFSYKHALVNKMYGRALKYASKIVEDKPSKENLKNCIQLMRSLGWMHCATFTENWLPIMYPADYTPF
;
A
#
# COMPACT_ATOMS: atom_id res chain seq x y z
N MET A 1 71.35 -2.48 -7.11
CA MET A 1 71.15 -3.62 -6.19
C MET A 1 70.02 -3.25 -5.24
N ALA A 2 69.03 -4.13 -5.14
CA ALA A 2 67.87 -4.13 -4.24
C ALA A 2 66.99 -2.86 -4.22
N ALA A 3 65.99 -2.82 -5.12
CA ALA A 3 64.78 -2.03 -4.90
C ALA A 3 63.92 -2.78 -3.87
N HIS A 4 63.82 -2.24 -2.66
CA HIS A 4 62.83 -2.71 -1.69
C HIS A 4 61.44 -2.30 -2.15
N SER A 5 60.63 -3.31 -2.45
CA SER A 5 59.18 -3.24 -2.59
C SER A 5 58.57 -2.74 -1.28
N ILE A 6 58.07 -1.50 -1.27
CA ILE A 6 57.10 -1.06 -0.27
C ILE A 6 55.77 -1.68 -0.72
N GLU A 7 55.25 -2.64 0.05
CA GLU A 7 53.84 -3.03 -0.03
C GLU A 7 53.01 -1.77 0.25
N GLU A 8 52.46 -1.15 -0.79
CA GLU A 8 51.44 -0.12 -0.62
C GLU A 8 50.20 -0.77 -0.01
N LEU A 9 50.04 -0.57 1.29
CA LEU A 9 48.80 -0.82 2.02
C LEU A 9 47.65 -0.07 1.33
N PHE A 10 46.50 -0.75 1.25
CA PHE A 10 45.22 -0.21 0.78
C PHE A 10 45.03 1.26 1.19
N PRO A 11 44.56 2.17 0.30
CA PRO A 11 44.52 3.61 0.59
C PRO A 11 43.40 3.94 1.59
N PHE A 12 43.64 3.68 2.88
CA PHE A 12 42.71 3.97 3.97
C PHE A 12 42.37 5.46 4.08
N GLN A 13 43.26 6.33 3.60
CA GLN A 13 43.06 7.78 3.54
C GLN A 13 41.87 8.16 2.63
N GLY A 14 41.55 7.36 1.61
CA GLY A 14 40.43 7.61 0.70
C GLY A 14 39.09 7.02 1.15
N LEU A 15 39.04 6.28 2.28
CA LEU A 15 37.78 5.71 2.79
C LEU A 15 36.84 6.75 3.41
N LEU A 16 37.40 7.83 3.93
CA LEU A 16 36.67 8.98 4.46
C LEU A 16 37.32 10.24 3.87
N PRO A 17 36.56 11.12 3.21
CA PRO A 17 37.11 12.28 2.49
C PRO A 17 37.53 13.40 3.45
N LYS A 18 38.49 13.12 4.34
CA LYS A 18 38.93 14.03 5.40
C LYS A 18 39.68 15.25 4.84
N GLU A 19 40.31 15.11 3.68
CA GLU A 19 40.98 16.21 3.01
C GLU A 19 39.97 17.11 2.30
N GLU A 20 39.05 16.52 1.54
CA GLU A 20 38.04 17.24 0.76
C GLU A 20 36.99 17.93 1.65
N THR A 21 36.65 17.31 2.79
CA THR A 21 35.78 17.93 3.81
C THR A 21 36.52 19.00 4.63
N GLY A 22 37.82 19.17 4.43
CA GLY A 22 38.66 20.12 5.18
C GLY A 22 38.93 19.70 6.63
N ALA A 23 38.41 18.55 7.08
CA ALA A 23 38.56 18.05 8.45
C ALA A 23 40.03 17.85 8.84
N ALA A 24 40.87 17.36 7.92
CA ALA A 24 42.30 17.20 8.16
C ALA A 24 42.99 18.57 8.36
N SER A 25 42.66 19.56 7.54
CA SER A 25 43.19 20.92 7.69
C SER A 25 42.71 21.59 8.98
N TYR A 26 41.46 21.33 9.37
CA TYR A 26 40.85 21.87 10.58
C TYR A 26 41.55 21.33 11.83
N LEU A 27 41.78 20.02 11.90
CA LEU A 27 42.53 19.40 13.00
C LEU A 27 44.01 19.78 13.00
N THR A 28 44.61 20.02 11.83
CA THR A 28 45.98 20.55 11.76
C THR A 28 46.06 21.95 12.38
N ARG A 29 45.04 22.79 12.16
CA ARG A 29 44.97 24.15 12.71
C ARG A 29 44.53 24.19 14.16
N PHE A 30 43.71 23.24 14.59
CA PHE A 30 43.17 23.12 15.95
C PHE A 30 43.35 21.67 16.48
N PRO A 31 44.57 21.29 16.92
CA PRO A 31 44.89 19.90 17.25
C PRO A 31 44.06 19.28 18.39
N ASP A 32 43.55 20.11 19.30
CA ASP A 32 42.75 19.66 20.43
C ASP A 32 41.24 19.60 20.13
N TYR A 33 40.82 19.94 18.91
CA TYR A 33 39.41 20.03 18.51
C TYR A 33 38.98 18.73 17.81
N ASP A 34 39.40 17.60 18.36
CA ASP A 34 39.17 16.24 17.83
C ASP A 34 37.92 15.56 18.40
N GLY A 35 37.12 16.30 19.18
CA GLY A 35 35.91 15.81 19.84
C GLY A 35 36.16 15.11 21.17
N ARG A 36 37.39 15.11 21.72
CA ARG A 36 37.64 14.59 23.07
C ARG A 36 36.74 15.29 24.10
N GLY A 37 36.22 14.51 25.05
CA GLY A 37 35.30 15.01 26.09
C GLY A 37 33.84 15.17 25.65
N VAL A 38 33.50 14.89 24.39
CA VAL A 38 32.12 14.91 23.88
C VAL A 38 31.53 13.49 23.89
N LEU A 39 30.36 13.33 24.50
CA LEU A 39 29.58 12.10 24.45
C LEU A 39 28.49 12.21 23.40
N ILE A 40 28.40 11.24 22.49
CA ILE A 40 27.42 11.19 21.41
C ILE A 40 26.67 9.86 21.53
N ALA A 41 25.34 9.91 21.48
CA ALA A 41 24.51 8.73 21.32
C ALA A 41 24.16 8.57 19.83
N ILE A 42 24.41 7.39 19.27
CA ILE A 42 24.12 7.07 17.87
C ILE A 42 23.08 5.96 17.85
N LEU A 43 21.91 6.24 17.28
CA LEU A 43 20.92 5.23 16.93
C LEU A 43 21.11 4.89 15.46
N ASP A 44 21.76 3.76 15.20
CA ASP A 44 22.06 3.30 13.86
C ASP A 44 22.00 1.76 13.84
N THR A 45 21.69 1.20 12.67
CA THR A 45 21.59 -0.23 12.41
C THR A 45 22.91 -0.85 11.94
N GLY A 46 23.96 -0.04 11.72
CA GLY A 46 25.20 -0.44 11.05
C GLY A 46 26.51 -0.08 11.76
N VAL A 47 26.56 -0.05 13.09
CA VAL A 47 27.81 0.24 13.82
C VAL A 47 28.60 -1.05 14.08
N ASP A 48 29.82 -1.14 13.54
CA ASP A 48 30.77 -2.19 13.90
C ASP A 48 31.70 -1.70 15.03
N PRO A 49 31.51 -2.16 16.28
CA PRO A 49 32.37 -1.77 17.40
C PRO A 49 33.80 -2.32 17.28
N GLY A 50 34.01 -3.34 16.43
CA GLY A 50 35.32 -3.90 16.13
C GLY A 50 36.11 -3.09 15.10
N ALA A 51 35.51 -2.08 14.46
CA ALA A 51 36.20 -1.25 13.48
C ALA A 51 37.42 -0.56 14.12
N PRO A 52 38.63 -0.60 13.51
CA PRO A 52 39.84 -0.06 14.14
C PRO A 52 39.74 1.39 14.64
N GLY A 53 39.01 2.25 13.92
CA GLY A 53 38.77 3.65 14.30
C GLY A 53 37.73 3.88 15.41
N MET A 54 37.09 2.81 15.89
CA MET A 54 36.07 2.81 16.94
C MET A 54 36.57 2.20 18.26
N LEU A 55 37.79 1.68 18.29
CA LEU A 55 38.35 1.02 19.47
C LEU A 55 38.81 2.05 20.53
N THR A 56 39.60 3.03 20.11
CA THR A 56 40.25 3.99 21.04
C THR A 56 40.05 5.44 20.61
N THR A 57 40.01 6.34 21.59
CA THR A 57 40.04 7.79 21.39
C THR A 57 41.47 8.26 21.11
N THR A 58 41.64 9.53 20.74
CA THR A 58 42.94 10.17 20.60
C THR A 58 43.74 10.21 21.92
N GLU A 59 43.09 10.00 23.06
CA GLU A 59 43.73 9.86 24.38
C GLU A 59 44.02 8.39 24.78
N GLY A 60 43.77 7.42 23.88
CA GLY A 60 43.98 5.99 24.13
C GLY A 60 42.91 5.34 25.03
N LYS A 61 41.82 6.04 25.35
CA LYS A 61 40.70 5.50 26.14
C LYS A 61 39.74 4.72 25.24
N PRO A 62 38.93 3.78 25.77
CA PRO A 62 37.85 3.15 25.00
C PRO A 62 36.92 4.22 24.42
N LYS A 63 36.68 4.17 23.09
CA LYS A 63 35.85 5.17 22.41
C LYS A 63 34.36 4.89 22.52
N ILE A 64 33.99 3.62 22.66
CA ILE A 64 32.62 3.19 22.92
C ILE A 64 32.47 2.97 24.42
N VAL A 65 31.54 3.70 25.02
CA VAL A 65 31.23 3.61 26.46
C VAL A 65 30.19 2.52 26.72
N ASP A 66 29.17 2.42 25.86
CA ASP A 66 28.09 1.46 25.98
C ASP A 66 27.50 1.13 24.59
N ILE A 67 26.90 -0.06 24.46
CA ILE A 67 26.17 -0.53 23.28
C ILE A 67 24.89 -1.21 23.75
N ILE A 68 23.76 -0.72 23.25
CA ILE A 68 22.45 -1.32 23.50
C ILE A 68 21.92 -1.87 22.18
N ASP A 69 21.85 -3.20 22.06
CA ASP A 69 21.13 -3.84 20.97
C ASP A 69 19.64 -3.91 21.31
N THR A 70 18.83 -3.10 20.62
CA THR A 70 17.36 -3.10 20.79
C THR A 70 16.65 -3.99 19.78
N THR A 71 17.38 -4.72 18.93
CA THR A 71 16.79 -5.48 17.81
C THR A 71 16.36 -6.89 18.21
N GLY A 72 16.95 -7.47 19.26
CA GLY A 72 16.75 -8.88 19.65
C GLY A 72 17.27 -9.89 18.62
N SER A 73 17.93 -9.42 17.55
CA SER A 73 18.41 -10.24 16.44
C SER A 73 19.46 -11.27 16.92
N GLY A 74 20.14 -10.97 18.03
CA GLY A 74 21.15 -11.81 18.67
C GLY A 74 20.63 -12.78 19.74
N ASP A 75 19.37 -12.69 20.17
CA ASP A 75 18.90 -13.42 21.35
C ASP A 75 18.93 -14.94 21.13
N VAL A 76 19.57 -15.67 22.05
CA VAL A 76 19.61 -17.13 22.07
C VAL A 76 19.04 -17.62 23.39
N ASN A 77 18.09 -18.54 23.35
CA ASN A 77 17.63 -19.19 24.58
C ASN A 77 18.74 -20.11 25.12
N MET A 78 19.32 -19.72 26.25
CA MET A 78 20.42 -20.41 26.94
C MET A 78 19.95 -21.09 28.25
N ALA A 79 18.66 -21.39 28.38
CA ALA A 79 18.09 -21.98 29.60
C ALA A 79 18.60 -23.40 29.89
N THR A 80 19.12 -24.12 28.90
CA THR A 80 19.63 -25.48 29.08
C THR A 80 21.04 -25.46 29.67
N VAL A 81 21.21 -26.11 30.82
CA VAL A 81 22.49 -26.23 31.52
C VAL A 81 23.04 -27.64 31.34
N VAL A 82 24.32 -27.75 30.99
CA VAL A 82 25.03 -29.01 30.80
C VAL A 82 26.35 -29.01 31.56
N GLU A 83 26.78 -30.20 31.98
CA GLU A 83 28.09 -30.43 32.61
C GLU A 83 28.96 -31.27 31.66
N PRO A 84 30.22 -30.89 31.44
CA PRO A 84 31.10 -31.59 30.51
C PRO A 84 31.48 -32.97 31.05
N LYS A 85 31.45 -33.98 30.17
CA LYS A 85 32.04 -35.30 30.42
C LYS A 85 33.27 -35.42 29.52
N ASP A 86 34.43 -35.70 30.12
CA ASP A 86 35.72 -35.80 29.42
C ASP A 86 36.06 -34.58 28.53
N GLY A 87 35.71 -33.37 29.00
CA GLY A 87 35.98 -32.12 28.27
C GLY A 87 35.02 -31.83 27.11
N ALA A 88 33.92 -32.57 26.98
CA ALA A 88 32.92 -32.38 25.93
C ALA A 88 31.48 -32.33 26.46
N VAL A 89 30.60 -31.65 25.73
CA VAL A 89 29.15 -31.58 25.99
C VAL A 89 28.35 -31.94 24.74
N THR A 90 27.16 -32.50 24.91
CA THR A 90 26.23 -32.70 23.78
C THR A 90 25.40 -31.45 23.58
N GLY A 91 25.55 -30.79 22.42
CA GLY A 91 24.77 -29.61 22.07
C GLY A 91 23.32 -29.94 21.70
N LEU A 92 22.44 -28.94 21.69
CA LEU A 92 21.01 -29.09 21.38
C LEU A 92 20.74 -29.60 19.94
N SER A 93 21.72 -29.51 19.04
CA SER A 93 21.64 -30.09 17.70
C SER A 93 21.99 -31.60 17.66
N GLY A 94 22.27 -32.22 18.80
CA GLY A 94 22.77 -33.60 18.91
C GLY A 94 24.27 -33.76 18.61
N ARG A 95 25.01 -32.69 18.32
CA ARG A 95 26.45 -32.74 18.03
C ARG A 95 27.27 -32.62 19.32
N THR A 96 28.42 -33.29 19.38
CA THR A 96 29.37 -33.16 20.48
C THR A 96 30.22 -31.89 20.33
N LEU A 97 30.20 -31.03 21.34
CA LEU A 97 30.96 -29.78 21.42
C LEU A 97 32.13 -29.98 22.38
N LYS A 98 33.36 -29.65 21.96
CA LYS A 98 34.56 -29.71 22.80
C LYS A 98 34.75 -28.38 23.52
N ILE A 99 34.99 -28.41 24.82
CA ILE A 99 35.30 -27.22 25.61
C ILE A 99 36.79 -26.92 25.46
N PRO A 100 37.18 -25.70 25.03
CA PRO A 100 38.59 -25.31 24.97
C PRO A 100 39.23 -25.35 26.36
N HIS A 101 40.44 -25.91 26.45
CA HIS A 101 41.19 -26.01 27.72
C HIS A 101 41.60 -24.64 28.30
N THR A 102 41.53 -23.57 27.49
CA THR A 102 41.81 -22.19 27.89
C THR A 102 40.66 -21.53 28.63
N TRP A 103 39.45 -22.12 28.63
CA TRP A 103 38.29 -21.55 29.29
C TRP A 103 38.27 -21.93 30.77
N VAL A 104 38.34 -20.95 31.66
CA VAL A 104 38.26 -21.14 33.12
C VAL A 104 36.83 -20.85 33.56
N ASN A 105 36.02 -21.89 33.73
CA ASN A 105 34.67 -21.77 34.27
C ASN A 105 34.60 -22.31 35.71
N PRO A 106 34.59 -21.46 36.74
CA PRO A 106 34.63 -21.87 38.14
C PRO A 106 33.37 -22.63 38.60
N LEU A 107 32.26 -22.54 37.86
CA LEU A 107 31.00 -23.20 38.22
C LEU A 107 30.86 -24.61 37.63
N GLY A 108 31.72 -25.00 36.68
CA GLY A 108 31.65 -26.31 36.00
C GLY A 108 30.42 -26.53 35.11
N LYS A 109 29.47 -25.58 35.09
CA LYS A 109 28.20 -25.64 34.36
C LYS A 109 28.23 -24.74 33.13
N TYR A 110 27.79 -25.25 32.00
CA TYR A 110 27.73 -24.53 30.73
C TYR A 110 26.28 -24.35 30.31
N HIS A 111 25.92 -23.13 29.98
CA HIS A 111 24.64 -22.84 29.36
C HIS A 111 24.79 -23.01 27.86
N ILE A 112 23.87 -23.75 27.23
CA ILE A 112 23.89 -24.00 25.79
C ILE A 112 22.58 -23.54 25.15
N GLY A 113 22.70 -23.11 23.90
CA GLY A 113 21.58 -22.68 23.07
C GLY A 113 21.85 -23.03 21.62
N ILE A 114 20.81 -22.90 20.80
CA ILE A 114 20.87 -23.16 19.37
C ILE A 114 20.13 -22.04 18.65
N LYS A 115 20.71 -21.59 17.53
CA LYS A 115 20.09 -20.60 16.66
C LYS A 115 20.26 -21.01 15.21
N ASN A 116 19.26 -20.68 14.38
CA ASN A 116 19.35 -20.93 12.95
C ASN A 116 20.34 -19.94 12.33
N GLY A 117 21.35 -20.45 11.60
CA GLY A 117 22.33 -19.59 10.95
C GLY A 117 21.70 -18.54 10.01
N TYR A 118 20.59 -18.85 9.35
CA TYR A 118 19.89 -17.90 8.48
C TYR A 118 19.22 -16.72 9.21
N GLU A 119 19.05 -16.80 10.53
CA GLU A 119 18.60 -15.68 11.36
C GLU A 119 19.74 -14.72 11.69
N LEU A 120 20.98 -15.22 11.72
CA LEU A 120 22.18 -14.44 11.99
C LEU A 120 22.85 -13.92 10.71
N PHE A 121 22.63 -14.60 9.58
CA PHE A 121 23.23 -14.20 8.32
C PHE A 121 22.56 -12.93 7.79
N PRO A 122 23.33 -11.87 7.48
CA PRO A 122 22.79 -10.72 6.77
C PRO A 122 22.05 -11.16 5.50
N LYS A 123 21.00 -10.42 5.12
CA LYS A 123 20.17 -10.74 3.95
C LYS A 123 21.03 -11.05 2.71
N ALA A 124 22.07 -10.24 2.46
CA ALA A 124 23.01 -10.44 1.35
C ALA A 124 23.79 -11.76 1.44
N LEU A 125 24.21 -12.19 2.64
CA LEU A 125 24.87 -13.48 2.84
C LEU A 125 23.90 -14.64 2.64
N ARG A 126 22.68 -14.55 3.18
CA ARG A 126 21.64 -15.55 2.97
C ARG A 126 21.31 -15.70 1.50
N GLU A 127 21.11 -14.59 0.80
CA GLU A 127 20.90 -14.55 -0.65
C GLU A 127 22.10 -15.14 -1.39
N ARG A 128 23.34 -14.82 -1.00
CA ARG A 128 24.54 -15.39 -1.60
C ARG A 128 24.62 -16.90 -1.40
N ILE A 129 24.36 -17.42 -0.21
CA ILE A 129 24.39 -18.86 0.09
C ILE A 129 23.27 -19.59 -0.66
N GLN A 130 22.05 -19.03 -0.69
CA GLN A 130 20.93 -19.58 -1.43
C GLN A 130 21.20 -19.57 -2.94
N LYS A 131 21.75 -18.47 -3.44
CA LYS A 131 22.19 -18.31 -4.83
C LYS A 131 23.30 -19.28 -5.17
N GLU A 132 24.32 -19.43 -4.34
CA GLU A 132 25.41 -20.38 -4.57
C GLU A 132 24.87 -21.83 -4.59
N ARG A 133 23.96 -22.17 -3.67
CA ARG A 133 23.31 -23.48 -3.66
C ARG A 133 22.46 -23.69 -4.92
N LYS A 134 21.73 -22.67 -5.37
CA LYS A 134 20.98 -22.70 -6.63
C LYS A 134 21.94 -22.85 -7.83
N GLU A 135 23.00 -22.05 -7.88
CA GLU A 135 24.03 -22.05 -8.92
C GLU A 135 24.78 -23.39 -9.01
N LYS A 136 25.02 -24.06 -7.87
CA LYS A 136 25.71 -25.36 -7.82
C LYS A 136 24.80 -26.56 -8.01
N MET A 137 23.57 -26.53 -7.49
CA MET A 137 22.73 -27.73 -7.39
C MET A 137 21.54 -27.74 -8.36
N TRP A 138 21.05 -26.57 -8.79
CA TRP A 138 19.84 -26.45 -9.62
C TRP A 138 20.14 -25.93 -11.03
N ASP A 139 20.86 -24.81 -11.08
CA ASP A 139 21.17 -24.11 -12.32
C ASP A 139 21.94 -24.96 -13.34
N PRO A 140 22.85 -25.88 -13.00
CA PRO A 140 23.57 -26.65 -14.03
C PRO A 140 22.61 -27.50 -14.88
N ALA A 141 21.69 -28.21 -14.22
CA ALA A 141 20.68 -29.03 -14.91
C ALA A 141 19.64 -28.16 -15.63
N HIS A 142 19.18 -27.08 -15.00
CA HIS A 142 18.19 -26.18 -15.59
C HIS A 142 18.74 -25.42 -16.81
N ARG A 143 19.98 -24.93 -16.76
CA ARG A 143 20.63 -24.20 -17.86
C ARG A 143 20.93 -25.12 -19.04
N ALA A 144 21.35 -26.37 -18.80
CA ALA A 144 21.52 -27.35 -19.86
C ALA A 144 20.19 -27.60 -20.60
N ALA A 145 19.09 -27.77 -19.85
CA ALA A 145 17.76 -27.94 -20.44
C ALA A 145 17.27 -26.70 -21.19
N LEU A 146 17.54 -25.50 -20.66
CA LEU A 146 17.17 -24.23 -21.31
C LEU A 146 17.96 -24.03 -22.62
N ALA A 147 19.28 -24.26 -22.61
CA ALA A 147 20.11 -24.14 -23.80
C ALA A 147 19.69 -25.14 -24.89
N GLU A 148 19.37 -26.38 -24.51
CA GLU A 148 18.83 -27.38 -25.44
C GLU A 148 17.48 -26.94 -26.03
N ALA A 149 16.58 -26.38 -25.22
CA ALA A 149 15.29 -25.87 -25.67
C ALA A 149 15.42 -24.65 -26.59
N SER A 150 16.28 -23.68 -26.24
CA SER A 150 16.57 -22.50 -27.07
C SER A 150 17.21 -22.88 -28.39
N HIS A 151 18.17 -23.82 -28.38
CA HIS A 151 18.80 -24.29 -29.61
C HIS A 151 17.79 -25.01 -30.52
N ARG A 152 16.88 -25.79 -29.96
CA ARG A 152 15.78 -26.41 -30.73
C ARG A 152 14.81 -25.37 -31.31
N ALA A 153 14.51 -24.31 -30.57
CA ALA A 153 13.66 -23.22 -31.05
C ALA A 153 14.35 -22.46 -32.20
N GLU A 154 15.62 -22.14 -32.06
CA GLU A 154 16.40 -21.46 -33.11
C GLU A 154 16.55 -22.32 -34.38
N GLN A 155 16.84 -23.63 -34.22
CA GLN A 155 16.84 -24.57 -35.35
C GLN A 155 15.47 -24.66 -36.03
N PHE A 156 14.39 -24.59 -35.25
CA PHE A 156 13.03 -24.59 -35.78
C PHE A 156 12.75 -23.30 -36.56
N ASP A 157 13.14 -22.14 -36.04
CA ASP A 157 12.94 -20.84 -36.70
C ASP A 157 13.75 -20.72 -38.01
N ILE A 158 15.00 -21.23 -38.02
CA ILE A 158 15.84 -21.32 -39.23
C ILE A 158 15.21 -22.25 -40.27
N ALA A 159 14.62 -23.37 -39.84
CA ALA A 159 13.97 -24.33 -40.72
C ALA A 159 12.59 -23.85 -41.22
N HIS A 160 11.97 -22.88 -40.54
CA HIS A 160 10.63 -22.36 -40.85
C HIS A 160 10.63 -20.82 -40.90
N PRO A 161 11.37 -20.21 -41.85
CA PRO A 161 11.42 -18.77 -41.98
C PRO A 161 10.02 -18.23 -42.29
N SER A 162 9.56 -17.28 -41.48
CA SER A 162 8.32 -16.56 -41.73
C SER A 162 8.50 -15.53 -42.86
N PRO A 163 7.45 -15.19 -43.63
CA PRO A 163 7.57 -14.29 -44.79
C PRO A 163 8.04 -12.86 -44.47
N SER A 164 8.10 -12.47 -43.19
CA SER A 164 8.49 -11.14 -42.74
C SER A 164 10.01 -10.93 -42.62
N GLN A 165 10.82 -11.98 -42.71
CA GLN A 165 12.28 -11.90 -42.47
C GLN A 165 13.14 -11.68 -43.73
N ALA A 166 12.55 -11.56 -44.92
CA ALA A 166 13.32 -11.60 -46.17
C ALA A 166 13.94 -10.27 -46.63
N GLU A 167 13.51 -9.11 -46.13
CA GLU A 167 14.07 -7.81 -46.59
C GLU A 167 14.09 -6.77 -45.45
N GLY A 168 15.22 -6.63 -44.74
CA GLY A 168 15.34 -5.69 -43.62
C GLY A 168 16.74 -5.36 -43.13
N HIS A 169 17.77 -5.39 -43.99
CA HIS A 169 19.18 -5.17 -43.58
C HIS A 169 19.62 -3.70 -43.48
N SER A 170 18.71 -2.71 -43.48
CA SER A 170 19.13 -1.30 -43.57
C SER A 170 19.38 -0.58 -42.24
N GLN A 171 19.01 -1.14 -41.08
CA GLN A 171 19.09 -0.44 -39.77
C GLN A 171 19.65 -1.28 -38.61
N GLU A 172 20.55 -2.20 -38.90
CA GLU A 172 21.26 -3.00 -37.89
C GLU A 172 22.73 -2.60 -37.81
N VAL A 173 23.27 -2.46 -36.60
CA VAL A 173 24.70 -2.25 -36.35
C VAL A 173 25.28 -3.54 -35.77
N LEU A 174 26.24 -4.15 -36.48
CA LEU A 174 26.86 -5.41 -36.09
C LEU A 174 28.29 -5.21 -35.56
N PHE A 175 28.60 -5.93 -34.49
CA PHE A 175 29.94 -6.04 -33.93
C PHE A 175 30.27 -7.51 -33.76
N THR A 176 31.33 -7.96 -34.43
CA THR A 176 31.78 -9.35 -34.39
C THR A 176 33.13 -9.50 -33.71
N ASP A 177 33.38 -10.67 -33.13
CA ASP A 177 34.63 -11.07 -32.49
C ASP A 177 35.08 -10.07 -31.40
N VAL A 178 34.14 -9.67 -30.54
CA VAL A 178 34.38 -8.68 -29.52
C VAL A 178 34.85 -9.34 -28.22
N HIS A 179 36.14 -9.18 -27.93
CA HIS A 179 36.73 -9.64 -26.66
C HIS A 179 36.43 -8.70 -25.48
N PHE A 180 36.02 -9.31 -24.35
CA PHE A 180 35.82 -8.68 -23.06
C PHE A 180 36.60 -9.39 -21.94
N ARG A 181 37.43 -8.61 -21.22
CA ARG A 181 38.04 -8.99 -19.93
C ARG A 181 37.12 -8.66 -18.76
N PRO A 182 37.29 -9.29 -17.58
CA PRO A 182 36.55 -8.91 -16.38
C PRO A 182 36.65 -7.39 -16.09
N GLY A 183 35.51 -6.71 -15.97
CA GLY A 183 35.44 -5.27 -15.74
C GLY A 183 35.61 -4.40 -16.99
N GLN A 184 35.85 -4.98 -18.18
CA GLN A 184 35.99 -4.21 -19.41
C GLN A 184 34.68 -3.56 -19.82
N ILE A 185 34.77 -2.29 -20.22
CA ILE A 185 33.64 -1.45 -20.63
C ILE A 185 33.82 -1.08 -22.10
N ARG A 186 32.76 -1.20 -22.89
CA ARG A 186 32.68 -0.65 -24.25
C ARG A 186 31.49 0.29 -24.34
N ARG A 187 31.70 1.47 -24.93
CA ARG A 187 30.69 2.51 -25.10
C ARG A 187 30.53 2.83 -26.58
N HIS A 188 29.28 2.92 -27.00
CA HIS A 188 28.90 3.29 -28.35
C HIS A 188 28.03 4.53 -28.30
N PHE A 189 28.31 5.51 -29.15
CA PHE A 189 27.48 6.70 -29.33
C PHE A 189 26.84 6.62 -30.70
N ILE A 190 25.54 6.36 -30.72
CA ILE A 190 24.81 6.03 -31.96
C ILE A 190 23.73 7.08 -32.16
N THR A 191 23.68 7.68 -33.35
CA THR A 191 22.55 8.53 -33.72
C THR A 191 21.37 7.63 -34.06
N VAL A 192 20.31 7.72 -33.26
CA VAL A 192 19.10 6.93 -33.43
C VAL A 192 18.42 7.33 -34.74
N PRO A 193 18.04 6.38 -35.61
CA PRO A 193 17.31 6.66 -36.83
C PRO A 193 16.02 7.45 -36.57
N GLN A 194 15.65 8.33 -37.51
CA GLN A 194 14.35 9.00 -37.46
C GLN A 194 13.23 7.96 -37.55
N GLY A 195 12.24 8.05 -36.67
CA GLY A 195 11.13 7.10 -36.58
C GLY A 195 11.37 5.89 -35.66
N ALA A 196 12.58 5.69 -35.12
CA ALA A 196 12.80 4.62 -34.13
C ALA A 196 12.22 5.01 -32.77
N SER A 197 11.44 4.10 -32.16
CA SER A 197 10.89 4.26 -30.79
C SER A 197 11.49 3.26 -29.79
N TRP A 198 12.01 2.11 -30.25
CA TRP A 198 12.81 1.21 -29.41
C TRP A 198 13.98 0.59 -30.20
N ALA A 199 14.93 0.02 -29.47
CA ALA A 199 16.01 -0.78 -30.05
C ALA A 199 16.17 -2.09 -29.30
N GLU A 200 16.71 -3.08 -29.99
CA GLU A 200 17.05 -4.39 -29.44
C GLU A 200 18.55 -4.60 -29.52
N ILE A 201 19.17 -5.02 -28.42
CA ILE A 201 20.54 -5.52 -28.42
C ILE A 201 20.52 -7.03 -28.26
N THR A 202 21.15 -7.73 -29.21
CA THR A 202 21.36 -9.18 -29.14
C THR A 202 22.84 -9.44 -28.90
N LEU A 203 23.19 -10.13 -27.81
CA LEU A 203 24.55 -10.59 -27.52
C LEU A 203 24.61 -12.10 -27.70
N THR A 204 25.61 -12.59 -28.43
CA THR A 204 25.82 -14.02 -28.71
C THR A 204 27.20 -14.44 -28.23
N SER A 205 27.26 -15.46 -27.37
CA SER A 205 28.53 -15.99 -26.87
C SER A 205 29.20 -16.87 -27.92
N GLN A 206 30.44 -16.55 -28.29
CA GLN A 206 31.27 -17.45 -29.08
C GLN A 206 32.04 -18.45 -28.19
N SER A 207 32.29 -18.09 -26.93
CA SER A 207 32.97 -18.96 -25.96
C SER A 207 32.08 -20.15 -25.56
N GLY A 208 32.69 -21.34 -25.52
CA GLY A 208 31.99 -22.61 -25.28
C GLY A 208 32.04 -23.14 -23.85
N ASP A 209 32.70 -22.40 -22.95
CA ASP A 209 33.11 -22.84 -21.62
C ASP A 209 33.03 -21.73 -20.53
N VAL A 210 32.64 -20.51 -20.92
CA VAL A 210 32.55 -19.35 -20.01
C VAL A 210 31.17 -18.68 -20.05
N SER A 211 30.32 -19.00 -19.07
CA SER A 211 29.12 -18.20 -18.79
C SER A 211 29.46 -16.81 -18.24
N SER A 212 28.72 -15.79 -18.69
CA SER A 212 29.16 -14.39 -18.59
C SER A 212 28.04 -13.44 -18.20
N LYS A 213 28.22 -12.61 -17.16
CA LYS A 213 27.33 -11.50 -16.84
C LYS A 213 27.79 -10.18 -17.47
N PHE A 214 26.83 -9.44 -18.00
CA PHE A 214 27.01 -8.12 -18.60
C PHE A 214 26.06 -7.12 -17.93
N VAL A 215 26.51 -5.87 -17.88
CA VAL A 215 25.69 -4.71 -17.58
C VAL A 215 25.46 -3.97 -18.89
N LEU A 216 24.19 -3.78 -19.23
CA LEU A 216 23.73 -2.95 -20.32
C LEU A 216 23.23 -1.65 -19.70
N HIS A 217 23.84 -0.53 -20.08
CA HIS A 217 23.46 0.79 -19.61
C HIS A 217 23.30 1.72 -20.80
N VAL A 218 22.07 2.16 -21.04
CA VAL A 218 21.68 3.00 -22.17
C VAL A 218 21.19 4.33 -21.63
N VAL A 219 21.70 5.43 -22.17
CA VAL A 219 21.34 6.78 -21.72
C VAL A 219 21.08 7.70 -22.91
N HIS A 220 19.95 8.40 -22.84
CA HIS A 220 19.71 9.63 -23.59
C HIS A 220 19.84 10.85 -22.67
N LEU A 221 20.64 11.82 -23.09
CA LEU A 221 20.68 13.13 -22.44
C LEU A 221 19.70 14.07 -23.12
N VAL A 222 18.65 14.44 -22.39
CA VAL A 222 17.65 15.41 -22.83
C VAL A 222 17.83 16.70 -22.02
N LYS A 223 17.81 17.84 -22.69
CA LYS A 223 18.00 19.15 -22.06
C LYS A 223 16.95 19.35 -20.95
N GLN A 224 17.40 19.84 -19.79
CA GLN A 224 16.56 20.09 -18.61
C GLN A 224 15.80 18.85 -18.10
N ARG A 225 16.37 17.66 -18.27
CA ARG A 225 15.89 16.43 -17.64
C ARG A 225 17.06 15.67 -17.02
N ALA A 226 16.82 15.02 -15.89
CA ALA A 226 17.79 14.10 -15.31
C ALA A 226 18.07 12.94 -16.28
N TYR A 227 19.31 12.45 -16.32
CA TYR A 227 19.70 11.34 -17.19
C TYR A 227 18.83 10.08 -16.95
N ARG A 228 18.40 9.87 -15.70
CA ARG A 228 17.54 8.76 -15.26
C ARG A 228 16.17 8.73 -15.95
N ALA A 229 15.70 9.87 -16.47
CA ALA A 229 14.40 9.95 -17.13
C ALA A 229 14.38 9.14 -18.43
N ASN A 230 15.54 8.93 -19.07
CA ASN A 230 15.68 8.19 -20.31
C ASN A 230 16.84 7.19 -20.20
N GLU A 231 16.92 6.51 -19.06
CA GLU A 231 17.92 5.48 -18.77
C GLU A 231 17.30 4.09 -18.91
N PHE A 232 18.06 3.16 -19.50
CA PHE A 232 17.81 1.73 -19.37
C PHE A 232 19.04 1.08 -18.75
N TYR A 233 18.87 0.45 -17.59
CA TYR A 233 19.94 -0.22 -16.87
C TYR A 233 19.55 -1.65 -16.56
N LYS A 234 20.32 -2.62 -17.08
CA LYS A 234 20.01 -4.05 -16.95
C LYS A 234 21.26 -4.88 -16.70
N PHE A 235 21.17 -5.75 -15.69
CA PHE A 235 22.11 -6.85 -15.52
C PHE A 235 21.58 -8.08 -16.25
N SER A 236 22.33 -8.59 -17.22
CA SER A 236 21.94 -9.74 -18.02
C SER A 236 23.00 -10.84 -17.97
N SER A 237 22.55 -12.09 -17.97
CA SER A 237 23.42 -13.27 -17.92
C SER A 237 23.41 -13.96 -19.28
N LEU A 238 24.56 -14.00 -19.94
CA LEU A 238 24.80 -14.67 -21.19
C LEU A 238 25.39 -16.07 -20.91
N LEU A 239 24.73 -17.11 -21.40
CA LEU A 239 25.21 -18.49 -21.27
C LEU A 239 26.14 -18.85 -22.43
N GLU A 240 26.92 -19.91 -22.24
CA GLU A 240 27.83 -20.46 -23.25
C GLU A 240 27.06 -20.87 -24.52
N LYS A 241 27.59 -20.48 -25.69
CA LYS A 241 26.95 -20.69 -27.01
C LYS A 241 25.47 -20.29 -27.09
N SER A 242 25.04 -19.34 -26.27
CA SER A 242 23.67 -18.81 -26.29
C SER A 242 23.65 -17.38 -26.80
N SER A 243 22.48 -16.95 -27.26
CA SER A 243 22.14 -15.56 -27.52
C SER A 243 21.23 -15.01 -26.43
N LEU A 244 21.34 -13.71 -26.18
CA LEU A 244 20.53 -12.94 -25.25
C LEU A 244 20.07 -11.68 -25.97
N THR A 245 18.77 -11.44 -26.02
CA THR A 245 18.18 -10.21 -26.58
C THR A 245 17.50 -9.40 -25.49
N GLU A 246 17.78 -8.10 -25.45
CA GLU A 246 17.16 -7.13 -24.54
C GLU A 246 16.67 -5.93 -25.34
N ALA A 247 15.43 -5.51 -25.10
CA ALA A 247 14.80 -4.37 -25.76
C ALA A 247 14.74 -3.16 -24.83
N PHE A 248 14.96 -1.96 -25.37
CA PHE A 248 14.93 -0.71 -24.61
C PHE A 248 14.40 0.46 -25.46
N PRO A 249 13.72 1.46 -24.84
CA PRO A 249 13.19 2.61 -25.56
C PRO A 249 14.31 3.52 -26.07
N VAL A 250 14.11 4.16 -27.22
CA VAL A 250 15.04 5.14 -27.81
C VAL A 250 14.32 6.38 -28.30
N LEU A 251 15.03 7.51 -28.34
CA LEU A 251 14.50 8.78 -28.84
C LEU A 251 14.93 9.02 -30.31
N PRO A 252 13.98 9.17 -31.26
CA PRO A 252 14.29 9.26 -32.68
C PRO A 252 15.09 10.52 -33.01
N GLY A 253 16.18 10.37 -33.78
CA GLY A 253 17.05 11.47 -34.19
C GLY A 253 18.01 11.99 -33.10
N TRP A 254 17.95 11.45 -31.88
CA TRP A 254 18.88 11.80 -30.81
C TRP A 254 20.06 10.82 -30.77
N THR A 255 21.20 11.27 -30.21
CA THR A 255 22.30 10.35 -29.91
C THR A 255 21.98 9.57 -28.63
N VAL A 256 22.20 8.25 -28.68
CA VAL A 256 22.14 7.36 -27.52
C VAL A 256 23.55 6.90 -27.16
N GLU A 257 23.87 6.89 -25.85
CA GLU A 257 25.03 6.18 -25.33
C GLU A 257 24.61 4.77 -24.93
N LEU A 258 25.17 3.75 -25.58
CA LEU A 258 25.02 2.35 -25.21
C LEU A 258 26.34 1.84 -24.61
N CYS A 259 26.33 1.57 -23.32
CA CYS A 259 27.44 1.02 -22.57
C CYS A 259 27.20 -0.47 -22.29
N ILE A 260 28.14 -1.31 -22.76
CA ILE A 260 28.18 -2.75 -22.50
C ILE A 260 29.40 -3.01 -21.63
N ALA A 261 29.17 -3.46 -20.39
CA ALA A 261 30.24 -3.72 -19.44
C ALA A 261 30.24 -5.17 -18.97
N ARG A 262 31.39 -5.81 -19.03
CA ARG A 262 31.61 -7.14 -18.45
C ARG A 262 31.64 -7.01 -16.93
N TRP A 263 30.78 -7.75 -16.22
CA TRP A 263 30.78 -7.72 -14.77
C TRP A 263 32.12 -8.21 -14.20
N TRP A 264 32.74 -7.43 -13.30
CA TRP A 264 34.09 -7.69 -12.81
C TRP A 264 34.25 -9.04 -12.11
N ALA A 265 33.18 -9.56 -11.47
CA ALA A 265 33.24 -10.84 -10.77
C ALA A 265 33.01 -12.06 -11.70
N SER A 266 32.71 -11.83 -12.98
CA SER A 266 32.72 -12.89 -13.97
C SER A 266 34.12 -13.07 -14.51
N LEU A 267 34.85 -14.02 -13.93
CA LEU A 267 36.23 -14.35 -14.25
C LEU A 267 36.34 -14.98 -15.64
N GLY A 268 37.52 -14.85 -16.25
CA GLY A 268 37.80 -15.34 -17.59
C GLY A 268 37.38 -14.36 -18.69
N ASP A 269 38.16 -14.37 -19.76
CA ASP A 269 37.88 -13.58 -20.95
C ASP A 269 36.75 -14.26 -21.74
N VAL A 270 35.91 -13.45 -22.39
CA VAL A 270 34.82 -13.93 -23.24
C VAL A 270 34.84 -13.20 -24.57
N THR A 271 34.56 -13.93 -25.64
CA THR A 271 34.32 -13.37 -26.97
C THR A 271 32.83 -13.41 -27.26
N VAL A 272 32.28 -12.26 -27.63
CA VAL A 272 30.87 -12.09 -27.96
C VAL A 272 30.71 -11.38 -29.29
N ASP A 273 29.72 -11.80 -30.05
CA ASP A 273 29.13 -10.99 -31.11
C ASP A 273 27.95 -10.24 -30.52
N TYR A 274 27.71 -9.00 -30.96
CA TYR A 274 26.47 -8.35 -30.65
C TYR A 274 25.98 -7.44 -31.77
N SER A 275 24.67 -7.37 -31.92
CA SER A 275 24.02 -6.48 -32.86
C SER A 275 22.99 -5.58 -32.18
N ILE A 276 22.75 -4.42 -32.79
CA ILE A 276 21.79 -3.43 -32.34
C ILE A 276 20.82 -3.17 -33.49
N SER A 277 19.54 -3.45 -33.28
CA SER A 277 18.48 -3.31 -34.26
C SER A 277 17.48 -2.22 -33.84
N PHE A 278 17.23 -1.23 -34.70
CA PHE A 278 16.32 -0.11 -34.40
C PHE A 278 14.93 -0.31 -34.96
N HIS A 279 13.92 -0.29 -34.09
CA HIS A 279 12.52 -0.51 -34.43
C HIS A 279 11.70 0.76 -34.15
N GLY A 280 10.53 0.86 -34.78
CA GLY A 280 9.73 2.07 -34.67
C GLY A 280 8.26 1.82 -34.91
N LEU A 281 7.45 2.21 -33.93
CA LEU A 281 6.01 2.41 -34.07
C LEU A 281 5.69 3.78 -33.51
N THR A 282 4.97 4.60 -34.26
CA THR A 282 4.54 5.91 -33.80
C THR A 282 3.03 5.93 -33.64
N THR A 283 2.58 6.45 -32.51
CA THR A 283 1.16 6.63 -32.20
C THR A 283 0.76 8.10 -32.26
N SER A 284 -0.40 8.38 -32.86
CA SER A 284 -0.96 9.74 -32.92
C SER A 284 -2.44 9.71 -32.54
N PRO A 285 -2.89 10.45 -31.51
CA PRO A 285 -2.09 11.30 -30.61
C PRO A 285 -1.28 10.50 -29.57
N SER A 286 -0.20 11.10 -29.05
CA SER A 286 0.62 10.56 -27.95
C SER A 286 1.02 11.70 -27.00
N PRO A 287 0.69 11.65 -25.69
CA PRO A 287 -0.08 10.61 -25.00
C PRO A 287 -1.54 10.52 -25.47
N LEU A 288 -2.20 9.40 -25.20
CA LEU A 288 -3.60 9.18 -25.59
C LEU A 288 -4.53 9.68 -24.47
N HIS A 289 -5.38 10.65 -24.79
CA HIS A 289 -6.38 11.20 -23.87
C HIS A 289 -7.77 10.77 -24.32
N ILE A 290 -8.55 10.18 -23.42
CA ILE A 290 -9.86 9.63 -23.74
C ILE A 290 -10.90 10.16 -22.78
N HIS A 291 -11.93 10.80 -23.31
CA HIS A 291 -13.00 11.39 -22.51
C HIS A 291 -14.22 10.47 -22.51
N ALA A 292 -14.75 10.17 -21.33
CA ALA A 292 -15.91 9.28 -21.18
C ALA A 292 -17.17 9.75 -21.95
N SER A 293 -17.27 11.05 -22.27
CA SER A 293 -18.37 11.65 -23.02
C SER A 293 -18.21 11.62 -24.55
N GLU A 294 -17.03 11.30 -25.07
CA GLU A 294 -16.72 11.44 -26.51
C GLU A 294 -16.99 10.15 -27.31
N GLY A 295 -17.52 9.11 -26.66
CA GLY A 295 -17.86 7.86 -27.34
C GLY A 295 -16.62 7.08 -27.75
N VAL A 296 -16.54 6.71 -29.04
CA VAL A 296 -15.41 5.91 -29.57
C VAL A 296 -14.23 6.81 -29.91
N THR A 297 -13.11 6.61 -29.23
CA THR A 297 -11.84 7.30 -29.58
C THR A 297 -11.05 6.53 -30.63
N SER A 298 -10.51 7.25 -31.60
CA SER A 298 -9.58 6.74 -32.61
C SER A 298 -8.16 7.21 -32.35
N PHE A 299 -7.19 6.35 -32.63
CA PHE A 299 -5.76 6.68 -32.65
C PHE A 299 -5.09 5.99 -33.84
N GLU A 300 -4.06 6.60 -34.39
CA GLU A 300 -3.31 6.07 -35.52
C GLU A 300 -2.02 5.43 -35.07
N VAL A 301 -1.67 4.29 -35.66
CA VAL A 301 -0.38 3.63 -35.50
C VAL A 301 0.29 3.57 -36.87
N SER A 302 1.54 3.99 -36.94
CA SER A 302 2.34 3.90 -38.15
C SER A 302 3.68 3.24 -37.87
N SER A 303 4.18 2.50 -38.87
CA SER A 303 5.51 1.91 -38.84
C SER A 303 6.45 2.69 -39.76
N PRO A 304 7.22 3.66 -39.24
CA PRO A 304 8.04 4.55 -40.07
C PRO A 304 9.27 3.86 -40.68
N LEU A 305 9.77 2.78 -40.08
CA LEU A 305 11.10 2.23 -40.40
C LEU A 305 11.08 0.96 -41.24
N ARG A 306 10.29 -0.01 -40.82
CA ARG A 306 10.31 -1.37 -41.38
C ARG A 306 8.94 -2.03 -41.28
N TYR A 307 8.84 -3.28 -41.71
CA TYR A 307 7.68 -4.10 -41.42
C TYR A 307 7.64 -4.38 -39.91
N GLU A 308 6.49 -4.12 -39.28
CA GLU A 308 6.30 -4.33 -37.85
C GLU A 308 4.95 -4.99 -37.58
N ASP A 309 4.95 -5.97 -36.69
CA ASP A 309 3.74 -6.68 -36.28
C ASP A 309 3.09 -5.97 -35.09
N VAL A 310 1.88 -5.47 -35.30
CA VAL A 310 1.13 -4.64 -34.36
C VAL A 310 0.00 -5.43 -33.71
N SER A 311 -0.06 -5.37 -32.38
CA SER A 311 -1.14 -5.93 -31.55
C SER A 311 -1.36 -5.03 -30.34
N PRO A 312 -2.30 -4.05 -30.42
CA PRO A 312 -2.51 -3.04 -29.39
C PRO A 312 -3.32 -3.57 -28.19
N SER A 313 -2.94 -3.18 -26.97
CA SER A 313 -3.63 -3.55 -25.71
C SER A 313 -3.56 -2.51 -24.57
N VAL A 314 -4.64 -1.78 -24.26
CA VAL A 314 -4.64 -0.90 -23.06
C VAL A 314 -5.01 -1.62 -21.81
N THR A 315 -4.34 -1.17 -20.74
CA THR A 315 -4.73 -1.48 -19.38
C THR A 315 -4.65 -0.23 -18.49
N LEU A 316 -5.77 0.17 -17.92
CA LEU A 316 -5.85 1.21 -16.88
C LEU A 316 -5.55 0.55 -15.52
N LYS A 317 -4.49 0.99 -14.86
CA LYS A 317 -3.96 0.35 -13.62
C LYS A 317 -4.31 1.09 -12.34
N SER A 318 -4.55 2.39 -12.43
CA SER A 318 -4.81 3.27 -11.30
C SER A 318 -5.82 4.33 -11.68
N TRP A 319 -6.56 4.83 -10.69
CA TRP A 319 -7.35 6.05 -10.82
C TRP A 319 -6.70 7.15 -9.99
N VAL A 320 -6.84 8.39 -10.44
CA VAL A 320 -6.11 9.53 -9.86
C VAL A 320 -7.11 10.50 -9.23
N GLN A 321 -6.87 10.86 -7.97
CA GLN A 321 -7.68 11.81 -7.24
C GLN A 321 -6.91 13.13 -7.05
N PRO A 322 -7.29 14.22 -7.75
CA PRO A 322 -6.78 15.54 -7.44
C PRO A 322 -7.48 16.09 -6.18
N LEU A 323 -6.68 16.66 -5.28
CA LEU A 323 -7.10 17.26 -4.02
C LEU A 323 -6.72 18.74 -4.01
N ARG A 324 -7.63 19.56 -3.47
CA ARG A 324 -7.37 20.98 -3.16
C ARG A 324 -7.09 21.11 -1.65
N PRO A 325 -6.24 22.06 -1.23
CA PRO A 325 -5.95 22.26 0.18
C PRO A 325 -7.21 22.76 0.91
N LEU A 326 -7.50 22.15 2.06
CA LEU A 326 -8.54 22.61 2.99
C LEU A 326 -8.04 23.81 3.83
N SER A 327 -6.75 23.84 4.10
CA SER A 327 -6.10 24.95 4.79
C SER A 327 -4.65 25.10 4.33
N SER A 328 -4.19 26.35 4.30
CA SER A 328 -2.82 26.75 3.99
C SER A 328 -2.37 27.73 5.07
N LYS A 329 -1.35 27.35 5.85
CA LYS A 329 -0.84 28.16 6.97
C LYS A 329 0.65 28.44 6.77
N THR A 330 0.97 29.71 6.56
CA THR A 330 2.36 30.19 6.47
C THR A 330 2.83 30.69 7.83
N LYS A 331 4.03 30.31 8.27
CA LYS A 331 4.66 30.85 9.48
C LYS A 331 6.18 30.88 9.39
N ALA A 332 6.80 31.74 10.19
CA ALA A 332 8.24 31.70 10.41
C ALA A 332 8.62 30.46 11.24
N LEU A 333 9.73 29.83 10.89
CA LEU A 333 10.28 28.69 11.63
C LEU A 333 11.05 29.14 12.89
N GLY A 334 11.48 28.17 13.69
CA GLY A 334 12.13 28.41 14.99
C GLY A 334 13.58 28.91 14.87
N HIS A 335 14.23 29.09 16.03
CA HIS A 335 15.61 29.59 16.13
C HIS A 335 16.66 28.72 15.42
N ARG A 336 16.35 27.43 15.16
CA ARG A 336 17.21 26.51 14.39
C ARG A 336 17.24 26.84 12.90
N ASP A 337 16.17 27.46 12.39
CA ASP A 337 15.90 27.63 10.96
C ASP A 337 16.16 29.08 10.52
N VAL A 338 17.29 29.63 10.98
CA VAL A 338 17.79 30.96 10.64
C VAL A 338 19.14 30.80 9.97
N LEU A 339 19.21 31.14 8.69
CA LEU A 339 20.45 31.15 7.91
C LEU A 339 21.35 32.32 8.37
N PRO A 340 22.67 32.26 8.10
CA PRO A 340 23.58 33.37 8.40
C PRO A 340 23.06 34.73 7.91
N ASN A 341 23.39 35.79 8.65
CA ASN A 341 22.90 37.16 8.44
C ASN A 341 21.40 37.34 8.72
N ASN A 342 20.84 36.61 9.70
CA ASN A 342 19.45 36.71 10.15
C ASN A 342 18.40 36.46 9.04
N ARG A 343 18.74 35.58 8.08
CA ARG A 343 17.82 35.17 7.03
C ARG A 343 16.89 34.08 7.56
N GLN A 344 15.71 34.49 8.01
CA GLN A 344 14.69 33.60 8.57
C GLN A 344 14.11 32.69 7.48
N LEU A 345 14.02 31.38 7.76
CA LEU A 345 13.25 30.47 6.92
C LEU A 345 11.78 30.43 7.35
N TYR A 346 10.89 30.33 6.37
CA TYR A 346 9.46 30.21 6.55
C TYR A 346 9.01 28.83 6.07
N GLU A 347 7.85 28.41 6.54
CA GLU A 347 7.14 27.25 6.02
C GLU A 347 5.71 27.62 5.65
N ILE A 348 5.15 26.90 4.67
CA ILE A 348 3.72 26.78 4.45
C ILE A 348 3.32 25.33 4.66
N ILE A 349 2.31 25.10 5.50
CA ILE A 349 1.70 23.79 5.67
C ILE A 349 0.34 23.78 4.96
N LEU A 350 0.23 22.90 3.97
CA LEU A 350 -0.97 22.62 3.21
C LEU A 350 -1.60 21.34 3.74
N THR A 351 -2.90 21.38 4.07
CA THR A 351 -3.63 20.21 4.60
C THR A 351 -4.71 19.78 3.63
N TYR A 352 -4.73 18.50 3.27
CA TYR A 352 -5.68 17.87 2.35
C TYR A 352 -6.38 16.71 3.04
N SER A 353 -7.61 16.41 2.65
CA SER A 353 -8.35 15.22 3.12
C SER A 353 -8.90 14.43 1.95
N PHE A 354 -8.91 13.10 2.09
CA PHE A 354 -9.62 12.23 1.16
C PHE A 354 -10.17 10.99 1.88
N HIS A 355 -11.24 10.43 1.33
CA HIS A 355 -11.85 9.20 1.82
C HIS A 355 -11.36 8.00 1.01
N GLN A 356 -10.84 6.98 1.70
CA GLN A 356 -10.49 5.70 1.12
C GLN A 356 -11.69 4.75 1.20
N PRO A 357 -12.35 4.39 0.09
CA PRO A 357 -13.59 3.61 0.13
C PRO A 357 -13.37 2.13 0.48
N LYS A 358 -12.18 1.59 0.17
CA LYS A 358 -11.80 0.19 0.41
C LYS A 358 -10.29 0.07 0.60
N SER A 359 -9.84 -1.01 1.24
CA SER A 359 -8.41 -1.31 1.38
C SER A 359 -7.71 -1.32 0.01
N GLY A 360 -6.57 -0.63 -0.11
CA GLY A 360 -5.86 -0.47 -1.38
C GLY A 360 -4.50 0.21 -1.26
N GLU A 361 -3.69 0.09 -2.30
CA GLU A 361 -2.40 0.77 -2.41
C GLU A 361 -2.60 2.16 -3.02
N VAL A 362 -2.02 3.18 -2.39
CA VAL A 362 -2.04 4.55 -2.85
C VAL A 362 -0.64 5.13 -2.95
N THR A 363 -0.46 6.10 -3.85
CA THR A 363 0.78 6.86 -4.03
C THR A 363 0.46 8.35 -3.96
N PRO A 364 0.73 9.00 -2.80
CA PRO A 364 0.63 10.45 -2.63
C PRO A 364 1.74 11.18 -3.43
N SER A 365 1.41 12.32 -4.05
CA SER A 365 2.37 13.10 -4.84
C SER A 365 1.94 14.57 -5.00
N CYS A 366 2.91 15.47 -5.14
CA CYS A 366 2.68 16.87 -5.49
C CYS A 366 3.25 17.16 -6.89
N PRO A 367 2.43 17.18 -7.96
CA PRO A 367 2.87 17.32 -9.36
C PRO A 367 3.88 18.42 -9.67
N VAL A 368 3.79 19.54 -8.96
CA VAL A 368 4.62 20.71 -9.21
C VAL A 368 6.04 20.56 -8.65
N LEU A 369 6.23 19.74 -7.61
CA LEU A 369 7.48 19.67 -6.87
C LEU A 369 8.18 18.30 -6.99
N TYR A 370 7.43 17.22 -7.27
CA TYR A 370 7.90 15.85 -7.01
C TYR A 370 9.11 15.39 -7.84
N GLU A 371 9.43 16.01 -8.98
CA GLU A 371 10.57 15.59 -9.83
C GLU A 371 11.90 16.21 -9.38
N LEU A 372 11.84 17.26 -8.56
CA LEU A 372 12.99 18.09 -8.22
C LEU A 372 13.37 17.84 -6.77
N LEU A 373 14.65 17.57 -6.51
CA LEU A 373 15.19 17.51 -5.16
C LEU A 373 16.18 18.67 -4.92
N TYR A 374 17.38 18.58 -5.50
CA TYR A 374 18.43 19.59 -5.35
C TYR A 374 18.25 20.81 -6.26
N GLU A 375 17.55 20.64 -7.37
CA GLU A 375 17.27 21.68 -8.38
C GLU A 375 15.96 22.41 -8.08
N SER A 376 15.31 22.08 -6.97
CA SER A 376 14.09 22.73 -6.52
C SER A 376 14.38 24.17 -6.07
N GLU A 377 13.53 25.11 -6.48
CA GLU A 377 13.55 26.49 -5.97
C GLU A 377 13.09 26.56 -4.50
N PHE A 378 12.50 25.49 -3.98
CA PHE A 378 12.04 25.38 -2.59
C PHE A 378 12.94 24.42 -1.78
N ASP A 379 13.16 24.74 -0.51
CA ASP A 379 14.11 24.04 0.37
C ASP A 379 13.60 22.67 0.87
N SER A 380 12.29 22.41 0.76
CA SER A 380 11.63 21.19 1.28
C SER A 380 10.29 20.96 0.60
N GLN A 381 9.87 19.70 0.46
CA GLN A 381 8.54 19.31 -0.03
C GLN A 381 7.97 18.07 0.69
N LEU A 382 8.38 17.85 1.95
CA LEU A 382 7.98 16.69 2.73
C LEU A 382 6.46 16.64 2.93
N TRP A 383 5.86 15.50 2.63
CA TRP A 383 4.48 15.20 2.99
C TRP A 383 4.38 14.09 4.02
N MET A 384 3.36 14.18 4.87
CA MET A 384 2.98 13.17 5.86
C MET A 384 1.51 12.81 5.70
N LEU A 385 1.21 11.52 5.69
CA LEU A 385 -0.14 10.96 5.58
C LEU A 385 -0.59 10.41 6.94
N PHE A 386 -1.79 10.78 7.35
CA PHE A 386 -2.39 10.43 8.63
C PHE A 386 -3.76 9.78 8.46
N ASP A 387 -4.14 8.91 9.40
CA ASP A 387 -5.51 8.42 9.52
C ASP A 387 -6.43 9.41 10.27
N GLN A 388 -7.70 9.03 10.43
CA GLN A 388 -8.71 9.77 11.19
C GLN A 388 -8.35 10.01 12.68
N ASN A 389 -7.44 9.23 13.24
CA ASN A 389 -6.96 9.33 14.62
C ASN A 389 -5.65 10.13 14.74
N LYS A 390 -5.23 10.81 13.65
CA LYS A 390 -3.96 11.54 13.53
C LYS A 390 -2.72 10.66 13.63
N ARG A 391 -2.86 9.34 13.52
CA ARG A 391 -1.71 8.43 13.48
C ARG A 391 -1.01 8.59 12.14
N LEU A 392 0.32 8.75 12.18
CA LEU A 392 1.15 8.78 10.98
C LEU A 392 1.17 7.40 10.31
N LEU A 393 0.73 7.34 9.04
CA LEU A 393 0.72 6.12 8.22
C LEU A 393 1.95 6.03 7.32
N GLY A 394 2.48 7.17 6.88
CA GLY A 394 3.67 7.24 6.05
C GLY A 394 4.03 8.67 5.70
N SER A 395 5.23 8.84 5.17
CA SER A 395 5.76 10.12 4.71
C SER A 395 6.53 9.91 3.41
N GLY A 396 6.66 10.96 2.62
CA GLY A 396 7.46 10.94 1.41
C GLY A 396 7.83 12.34 0.95
N ASP A 397 8.61 12.37 -0.11
CA ASP A 397 9.25 13.57 -0.64
C ASP A 397 9.31 13.48 -2.19
N ALA A 398 10.38 13.96 -2.82
CA ALA A 398 10.61 13.82 -4.26
C ALA A 398 10.57 12.35 -4.71
N TYR A 399 10.18 12.10 -5.96
CA TYR A 399 10.11 10.78 -6.60
C TYR A 399 9.01 9.87 -6.02
N PRO A 400 7.73 10.16 -6.31
CA PRO A 400 6.58 9.58 -5.62
C PRO A 400 6.46 8.06 -5.81
N HIS A 401 7.03 7.50 -6.88
CA HIS A 401 7.06 6.06 -7.14
C HIS A 401 7.79 5.25 -6.04
N GLN A 402 8.55 5.91 -5.15
CA GLN A 402 9.22 5.27 -4.02
C GLN A 402 8.31 5.12 -2.79
N TYR A 403 7.15 5.80 -2.76
CA TYR A 403 6.32 5.96 -1.57
C TYR A 403 4.88 5.41 -1.76
N SER A 404 4.78 4.14 -2.10
CA SER A 404 3.48 3.43 -2.10
C SER A 404 3.07 2.99 -0.70
N LEU A 405 1.85 3.31 -0.29
CA LEU A 405 1.30 2.97 1.03
C LEU A 405 0.01 2.16 0.87
N LYS A 406 -0.15 1.11 1.68
CA LYS A 406 -1.42 0.37 1.77
C LYS A 406 -2.30 1.01 2.83
N LEU A 407 -3.46 1.52 2.43
CA LEU A 407 -4.44 2.13 3.31
C LEU A 407 -5.65 1.24 3.48
N GLU A 408 -6.24 1.27 4.66
CA GLU A 408 -7.54 0.67 4.94
C GLU A 408 -8.67 1.66 4.64
N LYS A 409 -9.91 1.16 4.66
CA LYS A 409 -11.10 2.00 4.49
C LYS A 409 -11.16 3.06 5.60
N GLY A 410 -11.37 4.32 5.24
CA GLY A 410 -11.51 5.41 6.20
C GLY A 410 -11.10 6.76 5.65
N ASP A 411 -11.22 7.79 6.50
CA ASP A 411 -10.78 9.14 6.16
C ASP A 411 -9.30 9.33 6.47
N ASN A 412 -8.61 9.98 5.54
CA ASN A 412 -7.17 10.22 5.63
C ASN A 412 -6.86 11.70 5.42
N THR A 413 -5.80 12.17 6.07
CA THR A 413 -5.31 13.55 5.99
C THR A 413 -3.88 13.57 5.50
N VAL A 414 -3.59 14.34 4.45
CA VAL A 414 -2.22 14.62 4.00
C VAL A 414 -1.83 16.02 4.47
N ARG A 415 -0.65 16.15 5.06
CA ARG A 415 -0.03 17.45 5.32
C ARG A 415 1.25 17.55 4.48
N LEU A 416 1.37 18.61 3.70
CA LEU A 416 2.55 18.93 2.90
C LEU A 416 3.21 20.18 3.49
N GLN A 417 4.51 20.12 3.79
CA GLN A 417 5.31 21.25 4.22
C GLN A 417 6.24 21.66 3.08
N VAL A 418 6.16 22.94 2.70
CA VAL A 418 7.12 23.57 1.80
C VAL A 418 7.85 24.68 2.53
N ARG A 419 9.16 24.75 2.37
CA ARG A 419 10.03 25.74 3.04
C ARG A 419 10.71 26.65 2.03
N HIS A 420 10.87 27.91 2.41
CA HIS A 420 11.58 28.91 1.62
C HIS A 420 11.96 30.11 2.49
N GLU A 421 13.01 30.85 2.11
CA GLU A 421 13.41 32.09 2.79
C GLU A 421 12.48 33.27 2.51
N GLN A 422 11.85 33.31 1.33
CA GLN A 422 10.93 34.38 0.95
C GLN A 422 9.49 33.91 1.14
N ALA A 423 8.80 34.49 2.12
CA ALA A 423 7.40 34.17 2.41
C ALA A 423 6.48 34.42 1.20
N SER A 424 6.78 35.38 0.34
CA SER A 424 6.00 35.68 -0.87
C SER A 424 5.94 34.50 -1.85
N GLU A 425 7.00 33.71 -1.97
CA GLU A 425 7.01 32.53 -2.85
C GLU A 425 6.14 31.40 -2.27
N LEU A 426 6.13 31.24 -0.95
CA LEU A 426 5.26 30.26 -0.28
C LEU A 426 3.78 30.61 -0.43
N GLU A 427 3.45 31.90 -0.40
CA GLU A 427 2.07 32.39 -0.56
C GLU A 427 1.49 32.04 -1.95
N ARG A 428 2.34 31.86 -2.97
CA ARG A 428 1.92 31.40 -4.30
C ARG A 428 1.49 29.93 -4.31
N LEU A 429 1.87 29.15 -3.29
CA LEU A 429 1.53 27.74 -3.13
C LEU A 429 0.26 27.50 -2.33
N LYS A 430 -0.47 28.54 -1.91
CA LYS A 430 -1.67 28.42 -1.06
C LYS A 430 -2.76 27.51 -1.62
N ASP A 431 -2.89 27.46 -2.95
CA ASP A 431 -3.88 26.66 -3.67
C ASP A 431 -3.25 25.45 -4.38
N LEU A 432 -2.02 25.06 -3.98
CA LEU A 432 -1.25 24.02 -4.64
C LEU A 432 -2.02 22.68 -4.65
N PRO A 433 -2.35 22.12 -5.83
CA PRO A 433 -3.01 20.83 -5.91
C PRO A 433 -2.10 19.69 -5.44
N PHE A 434 -2.71 18.71 -4.78
CA PHE A 434 -2.06 17.46 -4.40
C PHE A 434 -2.76 16.29 -5.08
N VAL A 435 -2.04 15.23 -5.42
CA VAL A 435 -2.58 14.10 -6.17
C VAL A 435 -2.35 12.81 -5.40
N VAL A 436 -3.42 12.03 -5.26
CA VAL A 436 -3.35 10.65 -4.74
C VAL A 436 -3.69 9.69 -5.87
N SER A 437 -2.71 8.89 -6.29
CA SER A 437 -2.93 7.79 -7.24
C SER A 437 -3.35 6.54 -6.48
N HIS A 438 -4.46 5.94 -6.88
CA HIS A 438 -5.02 4.75 -6.25
C HIS A 438 -4.90 3.56 -7.18
N ARG A 439 -4.18 2.52 -6.75
CA ARG A 439 -4.02 1.30 -7.53
C ARG A 439 -5.33 0.51 -7.56
N LEU A 440 -5.75 0.12 -8.76
CA LEU A 440 -6.92 -0.75 -8.93
C LEU A 440 -6.57 -2.18 -8.50
N SER A 441 -7.47 -2.81 -7.74
CA SER A 441 -7.34 -4.23 -7.36
C SER A 441 -7.35 -5.15 -8.58
N THR A 442 -8.15 -4.79 -9.59
CA THR A 442 -8.20 -5.44 -10.89
C THR A 442 -8.05 -4.35 -11.94
N ALA A 443 -7.01 -4.46 -12.78
CA ALA A 443 -6.78 -3.48 -13.83
C ALA A 443 -7.89 -3.59 -14.90
N LEU A 444 -8.29 -2.45 -15.47
CA LEU A 444 -9.33 -2.40 -16.50
C LEU A 444 -8.68 -2.49 -17.86
N THR A 445 -9.03 -3.53 -18.62
CA THR A 445 -8.59 -3.69 -20.01
C THR A 445 -9.63 -3.09 -20.93
N LEU A 446 -9.18 -2.30 -21.90
CA LEU A 446 -10.07 -1.70 -22.89
C LEU A 446 -9.89 -2.40 -24.24
N ASP A 447 -11.01 -2.59 -24.93
CA ASP A 447 -11.04 -3.32 -26.19
C ASP A 447 -10.60 -2.42 -27.35
N VAL A 448 -9.81 -3.00 -28.26
CA VAL A 448 -9.34 -2.35 -29.49
C VAL A 448 -9.97 -3.02 -30.71
N TYR A 449 -10.35 -2.19 -31.67
CA TYR A 449 -11.06 -2.53 -32.89
C TYR A 449 -10.38 -1.89 -34.11
N GLU A 450 -10.42 -2.59 -35.23
CA GLU A 450 -9.86 -2.12 -36.51
C GLU A 450 -10.77 -1.12 -37.25
N SER A 451 -12.05 -1.03 -36.89
CA SER A 451 -13.00 -0.12 -37.54
C SER A 451 -13.97 0.51 -36.56
N HIS A 452 -14.36 1.76 -36.83
CA HIS A 452 -15.34 2.50 -36.02
C HIS A 452 -16.66 1.74 -35.88
N ARG A 453 -17.15 1.13 -36.98
CA ARG A 453 -18.38 0.32 -36.96
C ARG A 453 -18.26 -0.85 -35.98
N ALA A 454 -17.15 -1.56 -35.97
CA ALA A 454 -16.94 -2.71 -35.08
C ALA A 454 -16.87 -2.30 -33.61
N ALA A 455 -16.30 -1.12 -33.33
CA ALA A 455 -16.27 -0.52 -31.99
C ALA A 455 -17.69 -0.18 -31.49
N LEU A 456 -18.52 0.44 -32.34
CA LEU A 456 -19.91 0.78 -31.99
C LEU A 456 -20.78 -0.45 -31.64
N VAL A 457 -20.54 -1.60 -32.26
CA VAL A 457 -21.33 -2.82 -32.03
C VAL A 457 -20.63 -3.86 -31.14
N ALA A 458 -19.44 -3.54 -30.62
CA ALA A 458 -18.62 -4.40 -29.75
C ALA A 458 -18.46 -5.85 -30.26
N LYS A 459 -18.20 -6.05 -31.55
CA LYS A 459 -18.12 -7.40 -32.18
C LYS A 459 -16.70 -7.96 -32.28
N LYS A 460 -16.00 -7.66 -33.38
CA LYS A 460 -14.71 -8.29 -33.73
C LYS A 460 -13.56 -7.41 -33.25
N LYS A 461 -12.83 -7.88 -32.24
CA LYS A 461 -11.62 -7.23 -31.72
C LYS A 461 -10.47 -7.32 -32.73
N THR A 462 -9.51 -6.43 -32.60
CA THR A 462 -8.29 -6.39 -33.41
C THR A 462 -7.46 -7.67 -33.23
N ASN A 463 -6.97 -8.22 -34.34
CA ASN A 463 -5.98 -9.30 -34.36
C ASN A 463 -4.58 -8.76 -34.68
N LEU A 464 -3.57 -9.63 -34.70
CA LEU A 464 -2.22 -9.29 -35.17
C LEU A 464 -2.28 -8.76 -36.61
N LEU A 465 -1.70 -7.58 -36.85
CA LEU A 465 -1.61 -6.94 -38.17
C LEU A 465 -0.16 -6.55 -38.46
N THR A 466 0.36 -6.92 -39.62
CA THR A 466 1.68 -6.48 -40.09
C THR A 466 1.53 -5.15 -40.84
N LEU A 467 2.15 -4.09 -40.34
CA LEU A 467 2.23 -2.80 -41.03
C LEU A 467 3.46 -2.75 -41.94
N THR A 468 3.29 -2.17 -43.12
CA THR A 468 4.41 -1.91 -44.04
C THR A 468 5.09 -0.58 -43.72
N PRO A 469 6.35 -0.36 -44.14
CA PRO A 469 7.04 0.92 -43.91
C PRO A 469 6.23 2.09 -44.49
N GLY A 470 6.01 3.13 -43.68
CA GLY A 470 5.24 4.32 -44.05
C GLY A 470 3.72 4.16 -44.07
N ALA A 471 3.18 2.96 -43.80
CA ALA A 471 1.74 2.77 -43.68
C ALA A 471 1.21 3.34 -42.37
N ILE A 472 0.00 3.90 -42.43
CA ILE A 472 -0.74 4.42 -41.28
C ILE A 472 -2.02 3.61 -41.17
N GLN A 473 -2.25 3.01 -39.99
CA GLN A 473 -3.46 2.27 -39.68
C GLN A 473 -4.19 2.91 -38.49
N PRO A 474 -5.42 3.40 -38.66
CA PRO A 474 -6.25 3.82 -37.54
C PRO A 474 -6.76 2.60 -36.77
N PHE A 475 -6.69 2.69 -35.45
CA PHE A 475 -7.29 1.79 -34.48
C PHE A 475 -8.28 2.56 -33.61
N TYR A 476 -9.26 1.84 -33.08
CA TYR A 476 -10.32 2.39 -32.25
C TYR A 476 -10.34 1.63 -30.93
N GLY A 477 -10.10 2.30 -29.81
CA GLY A 477 -9.87 1.65 -28.52
C GLY A 477 -8.64 2.24 -27.85
N GLU A 478 -8.03 1.53 -26.92
CA GLU A 478 -6.86 2.04 -26.21
C GLU A 478 -5.70 0.99 -26.20
N TYR A 479 -4.44 1.45 -26.30
CA TYR A 479 -3.18 0.75 -26.71
C TYR A 479 -2.20 0.04 -25.69
N GLY A 480 -1.31 -0.87 -26.18
CA GLY A 480 -0.08 -1.33 -25.48
C GLY A 480 0.73 -2.52 -26.06
N LYS A 481 2.08 -2.53 -25.86
CA LYS A 481 3.04 -3.65 -25.66
C LYS A 481 4.34 -3.13 -24.94
N LYS A 482 5.22 -4.02 -24.44
CA LYS A 482 6.17 -3.78 -23.31
C LYS A 482 7.45 -2.95 -23.55
N ALA A 483 7.88 -2.67 -24.79
CA ALA A 483 9.06 -1.83 -25.06
C ALA A 483 8.68 -0.42 -25.53
N ASP A 484 7.50 -0.27 -26.11
CA ASP A 484 6.94 0.98 -26.63
C ASP A 484 5.61 1.27 -25.91
N ILE A 485 5.71 1.89 -24.73
CA ILE A 485 4.58 2.15 -23.83
C ILE A 485 4.18 3.62 -23.98
N VAL A 486 2.95 3.85 -24.44
CA VAL A 486 2.36 5.18 -24.54
C VAL A 486 1.49 5.45 -23.30
N PRO A 487 1.63 6.59 -22.61
CA PRO A 487 0.74 6.95 -21.52
C PRO A 487 -0.70 7.13 -22.01
N VAL A 488 -1.65 6.52 -21.31
CA VAL A 488 -3.09 6.67 -21.58
C VAL A 488 -3.80 7.26 -20.37
N VAL A 489 -4.62 8.28 -20.60
CA VAL A 489 -5.39 8.98 -19.57
C VAL A 489 -6.88 8.96 -19.93
N TYR A 490 -7.67 8.27 -19.10
CA TYR A 490 -9.12 8.22 -19.22
C TYR A 490 -9.79 9.24 -18.29
N HIS A 491 -10.37 10.28 -18.87
CA HIS A 491 -11.04 11.38 -18.18
C HIS A 491 -12.50 11.02 -17.91
N LEU A 492 -12.86 10.95 -16.63
CA LEU A 492 -14.23 10.75 -16.19
C LEU A 492 -15.03 12.06 -16.26
N ILE A 493 -16.31 11.94 -16.55
CA ILE A 493 -17.26 13.03 -16.38
C ILE A 493 -17.67 13.14 -14.90
N PRO A 494 -17.98 14.36 -14.41
CA PRO A 494 -18.54 14.53 -13.08
C PRO A 494 -19.78 13.66 -12.90
N ALA A 495 -19.90 13.01 -11.74
CA ALA A 495 -21.15 12.34 -11.39
C ALA A 495 -22.30 13.37 -11.41
N PRO A 496 -23.50 13.00 -11.87
CA PRO A 496 -24.64 13.89 -11.82
C PRO A 496 -24.83 14.37 -10.38
N ASN A 497 -25.00 15.68 -10.20
CA ASN A 497 -25.38 16.23 -8.91
C ASN A 497 -26.67 15.50 -8.50
N LYS A 498 -26.62 14.75 -7.40
CA LYS A 498 -27.84 14.36 -6.70
C LYS A 498 -28.43 15.66 -6.16
N GLU A 499 -29.21 16.36 -6.99
CA GLU A 499 -30.16 17.30 -6.45
C GLU A 499 -30.97 16.53 -5.41
N LYS A 500 -31.06 17.07 -4.20
CA LYS A 500 -32.08 16.60 -3.26
C LYS A 500 -33.40 16.92 -3.95
N GLU A 501 -33.92 15.98 -4.73
CA GLU A 501 -35.30 16.01 -5.19
C GLU A 501 -36.13 16.17 -3.91
N ASN A 502 -36.69 17.37 -3.73
CA ASN A 502 -37.99 17.47 -3.09
C ASN A 502 -38.88 16.47 -3.81
N GLU A 503 -39.64 15.68 -3.06
CA GLU A 503 -40.62 14.72 -3.55
C GLU A 503 -41.59 15.41 -4.52
N GLY A 504 -41.21 15.45 -5.80
CA GLY A 504 -42.01 15.94 -6.91
C GLY A 504 -42.59 14.73 -7.62
N GLU A 505 -43.87 14.50 -7.36
CA GLU A 505 -44.85 13.78 -8.20
C GLU A 505 -44.25 12.75 -9.18
N LYS A 506 -44.10 11.51 -8.70
CA LYS A 506 -44.22 10.36 -9.61
C LYS A 506 -45.68 10.26 -10.03
N GLU A 507 -45.99 10.62 -11.27
CA GLU A 507 -47.23 10.24 -11.94
C GLU A 507 -47.43 8.73 -11.80
N LYS A 508 -48.28 8.33 -10.85
CA LYS A 508 -48.85 7.00 -10.80
C LYS A 508 -50.03 6.97 -11.76
N GLU A 509 -49.79 6.60 -13.01
CA GLU A 509 -50.86 6.06 -13.84
C GLU A 509 -51.41 4.80 -13.14
N GLY A 510 -52.57 4.95 -12.48
CA GLY A 510 -53.34 3.84 -11.92
C GLY A 510 -53.63 3.85 -10.41
N ALA A 511 -53.31 4.91 -9.67
CA ALA A 511 -53.79 5.06 -8.28
C ALA A 511 -54.79 6.21 -8.18
N LYS A 512 -55.97 5.94 -7.60
CA LYS A 512 -56.95 6.98 -7.24
C LYS A 512 -56.22 8.15 -6.57
N GLU A 513 -56.37 9.37 -7.10
CA GLU A 513 -55.95 10.61 -6.44
C GLU A 513 -56.36 10.54 -4.97
N LYS A 514 -55.38 10.53 -4.07
CA LYS A 514 -55.66 10.71 -2.64
C LYS A 514 -56.15 12.13 -2.45
N ASP A 515 -57.12 12.32 -1.55
CA ASP A 515 -57.59 13.66 -1.20
C ASP A 515 -56.41 14.50 -0.67
N VAL A 516 -56.21 15.71 -1.19
CA VAL A 516 -55.12 16.63 -0.77
C VAL A 516 -55.14 16.86 0.74
N LYS A 517 -56.31 16.77 1.39
CA LYS A 517 -56.43 16.83 2.85
C LYS A 517 -55.80 15.63 3.54
N GLN A 518 -55.89 14.44 2.95
CA GLN A 518 -55.27 13.23 3.46
C GLN A 518 -53.74 13.29 3.32
N GLU A 519 -53.23 13.80 2.20
CA GLU A 519 -51.79 14.00 2.00
C GLU A 519 -51.23 15.04 2.97
N PHE A 520 -51.93 16.15 3.19
CA PHE A 520 -51.56 17.13 4.21
C PHE A 520 -51.54 16.51 5.62
N ALA A 521 -52.51 15.67 5.97
CA ALA A 521 -52.55 14.99 7.26
C ALA A 521 -51.41 13.95 7.41
N GLU A 522 -51.07 13.22 6.35
CA GLU A 522 -49.93 12.29 6.31
C GLU A 522 -48.60 13.05 6.46
N ALA A 523 -48.41 14.17 5.76
CA ALA A 523 -47.22 15.02 5.87
C ALA A 523 -47.08 15.65 7.27
N LEU A 524 -48.18 16.10 7.87
CA LEU A 524 -48.18 16.66 9.22
C LEU A 524 -47.82 15.59 10.27
N ARG A 525 -48.31 14.36 10.11
CA ARG A 525 -47.94 13.21 10.96
C ARG A 525 -46.44 12.95 10.87
N ASP A 526 -45.89 12.85 9.66
CA ASP A 526 -44.49 12.50 9.45
C ASP A 526 -43.55 13.61 9.94
N LEU A 527 -43.94 14.88 9.78
CA LEU A 527 -43.27 16.01 10.40
C LEU A 527 -43.29 15.90 11.94
N LYS A 528 -44.45 15.64 12.55
CA LYS A 528 -44.54 15.48 14.02
C LYS A 528 -43.65 14.33 14.50
N ILE A 529 -43.63 13.20 13.79
CA ILE A 529 -42.75 12.05 14.10
C ILE A 529 -41.27 12.45 14.01
N GLN A 530 -40.87 13.16 12.96
CA GLN A 530 -39.48 13.61 12.79
C GLN A 530 -39.00 14.50 13.95
N TRP A 531 -39.89 15.33 14.51
CA TRP A 531 -39.57 16.21 15.63
C TRP A 531 -39.57 15.51 17.00
N MET A 532 -40.08 14.28 17.11
CA MET A 532 -40.09 13.54 18.38
C MET A 532 -38.68 13.31 18.95
N THR A 533 -37.65 13.07 18.12
CA THR A 533 -36.28 12.90 18.63
C THR A 533 -35.61 14.22 19.02
N LYS A 534 -36.18 15.35 18.63
CA LYS A 534 -35.68 16.69 18.98
C LYS A 534 -36.39 17.29 20.21
N LEU A 535 -37.53 16.73 20.61
CA LEU A 535 -38.36 17.19 21.71
C LEU A 535 -38.44 16.07 22.77
N ASP A 536 -37.90 16.29 23.96
CA ASP A 536 -37.84 15.28 25.04
C ASP A 536 -39.18 14.98 25.75
N THR A 537 -40.31 15.38 25.15
CA THR A 537 -41.63 15.25 25.77
C THR A 537 -42.42 14.04 25.25
N SER A 538 -42.90 13.19 26.16
CA SER A 538 -43.79 12.04 25.84
C SER A 538 -45.17 12.45 25.31
N SER A 539 -45.59 13.70 25.54
CA SER A 539 -46.91 14.21 25.17
C SER A 539 -47.20 14.13 23.66
N LEU A 540 -46.18 14.32 22.81
CA LEU A 540 -46.33 14.25 21.36
C LEU A 540 -46.56 12.82 20.87
N TYR A 541 -45.93 11.84 21.54
CA TYR A 541 -46.14 10.43 21.22
C TYR A 541 -47.56 9.99 21.59
N ASP A 542 -48.05 10.39 22.76
CA ASP A 542 -49.40 10.02 23.22
C ASP A 542 -50.48 10.58 22.27
N GLU A 543 -50.35 11.86 21.85
CA GLU A 543 -51.24 12.48 20.86
C GLU A 543 -51.24 11.75 19.51
N LEU A 544 -50.06 11.34 19.03
CA LEU A 544 -49.93 10.63 17.76
C LEU A 544 -50.38 9.18 17.86
N LYS A 545 -50.18 8.53 19.00
CA LYS A 545 -50.57 7.15 19.25
C LYS A 545 -52.09 7.01 19.23
N ASP A 546 -52.82 7.96 19.80
CA ASP A 546 -54.28 7.95 19.79
C ASP A 546 -54.85 8.05 18.37
N ASN A 547 -54.19 8.82 17.50
CA ASN A 547 -54.64 9.05 16.11
C ASN A 547 -54.07 8.05 15.09
N PHE A 548 -52.90 7.45 15.34
CA PHE A 548 -52.15 6.65 14.38
C PHE A 548 -51.55 5.36 15.01
N SER A 549 -52.32 4.68 15.85
CA SER A 549 -51.88 3.49 16.61
C SER A 549 -51.40 2.30 15.77
N SER A 550 -51.68 2.25 14.47
CA SER A 550 -51.23 1.19 13.54
C SER A 550 -50.01 1.57 12.69
N TYR A 551 -49.52 2.80 12.82
CA TYR A 551 -48.44 3.32 12.00
C TYR A 551 -47.08 2.91 12.58
N LEU A 552 -46.45 1.89 11.98
CA LEU A 552 -45.17 1.33 12.45
C LEU A 552 -44.06 2.40 12.65
N PRO A 553 -43.84 3.37 11.74
CA PRO A 553 -42.77 4.36 11.93
C PRO A 553 -42.91 5.22 13.19
N LEU A 554 -44.13 5.45 13.69
CA LEU A 554 -44.35 6.17 14.95
C LEU A 554 -43.74 5.42 16.14
N HIS A 555 -43.98 4.11 16.22
CA HIS A 555 -43.48 3.28 17.32
C HIS A 555 -41.97 3.04 17.23
N VAL A 556 -41.42 2.90 16.02
CA VAL A 556 -39.97 2.82 15.79
C VAL A 556 -39.27 4.12 16.19
N GLN A 557 -39.84 5.28 15.84
CA GLN A 557 -39.28 6.56 16.24
C GLN A 557 -39.35 6.77 17.76
N ARG A 558 -40.40 6.27 18.42
CA ARG A 558 -40.49 6.27 19.89
C ARG A 558 -39.40 5.40 20.51
N LEU A 559 -39.13 4.23 19.94
CA LEU A 559 -38.02 3.38 20.36
C LEU A 559 -36.69 4.13 20.24
N HIS A 560 -36.40 4.75 19.09
CA HIS A 560 -35.17 5.55 18.90
C HIS A 560 -35.06 6.77 19.84
N GLN A 561 -36.18 7.40 20.18
CA GLN A 561 -36.23 8.51 21.15
C GLN A 561 -35.86 8.03 22.56
N LEU A 562 -36.41 6.88 22.99
CA LEU A 562 -36.11 6.29 24.29
C LEU A 562 -34.69 5.71 24.34
N ASP A 563 -34.20 5.21 23.21
CA ASP A 563 -32.90 4.59 23.05
C ASP A 563 -31.73 5.58 22.81
N SER A 564 -31.81 6.75 23.42
CA SER A 564 -30.72 7.73 23.37
C SER A 564 -29.61 7.40 24.38
N GLU A 565 -28.35 7.46 23.95
CA GLU A 565 -27.17 7.02 24.72
C GLU A 565 -27.05 7.65 26.13
N LYS A 566 -27.60 8.86 26.34
CA LYS A 566 -27.45 9.59 27.61
C LYS A 566 -28.37 9.09 28.73
N GLU A 567 -29.51 8.48 28.39
CA GLU A 567 -30.55 8.11 29.37
C GLU A 567 -31.06 6.67 29.22
N ARG A 568 -30.50 5.89 28.28
CA ARG A 568 -30.88 4.49 28.01
C ARG A 568 -31.01 3.63 29.28
N LEU A 569 -30.01 3.69 30.16
CA LEU A 569 -29.95 2.89 31.40
C LEU A 569 -31.10 3.22 32.39
N MET A 570 -31.67 4.42 32.34
CA MET A 570 -32.78 4.83 33.20
C MET A 570 -34.16 4.46 32.63
N ARG A 571 -34.23 4.10 31.35
CA ARG A 571 -35.48 3.89 30.58
C ARG A 571 -35.63 2.48 30.01
N LEU A 572 -34.85 1.51 30.48
CA LEU A 572 -34.82 0.13 29.97
C LEU A 572 -36.22 -0.53 29.94
N GLY A 573 -37.06 -0.32 30.96
CA GLY A 573 -38.43 -0.86 30.98
C GLY A 573 -39.35 -0.25 29.90
N ASP A 574 -39.18 1.04 29.63
CA ASP A 574 -39.94 1.75 28.58
C ASP A 574 -39.45 1.35 27.18
N ILE A 575 -38.13 1.12 27.01
CA ILE A 575 -37.52 0.62 25.78
C ILE A 575 -38.08 -0.76 25.45
N VAL A 576 -38.10 -1.68 26.41
CA VAL A 576 -38.68 -3.03 26.23
C VAL A 576 -40.14 -2.95 25.83
N THR A 577 -40.92 -2.08 26.48
CA THR A 577 -42.35 -1.90 26.15
C THR A 577 -42.55 -1.35 24.73
N ALA A 578 -41.70 -0.40 24.31
CA ALA A 578 -41.71 0.12 22.95
C ALA A 578 -41.28 -0.94 21.92
N SER A 579 -40.28 -1.76 22.23
CA SER A 579 -39.84 -2.89 21.40
C SER A 579 -40.94 -3.92 21.21
N ASP A 580 -41.64 -4.33 22.27
CA ASP A 580 -42.78 -5.26 22.19
C ASP A 580 -43.90 -4.70 21.29
N MET A 581 -44.16 -3.40 21.39
CA MET A 581 -45.12 -2.72 20.54
C MET A 581 -44.70 -2.80 19.07
N VAL A 582 -43.44 -2.54 18.73
CA VAL A 582 -42.93 -2.66 17.36
C VAL A 582 -43.00 -4.11 16.86
N LEU A 583 -42.58 -5.08 17.68
CA LEU A 583 -42.61 -6.51 17.33
C LEU A 583 -44.03 -7.01 17.05
N SER A 584 -45.02 -6.56 17.82
CA SER A 584 -46.43 -6.93 17.60
C SER A 584 -47.01 -6.48 16.26
N ARG A 585 -46.38 -5.50 15.59
CA ARG A 585 -46.86 -4.88 14.35
C ARG A 585 -46.12 -5.36 13.11
N ILE A 586 -45.06 -6.15 13.27
CA ILE A 586 -44.29 -6.71 12.16
C ILE A 586 -44.73 -8.17 11.97
N ASP A 587 -45.25 -8.49 10.80
CA ASP A 587 -45.50 -9.88 10.41
C ASP A 587 -44.17 -10.55 10.02
N GLN A 588 -43.56 -11.20 11.01
CA GLN A 588 -42.31 -11.94 10.83
C GLN A 588 -42.46 -13.10 9.83
N THR A 589 -43.63 -13.73 9.73
CA THR A 589 -43.80 -14.86 8.80
C THR A 589 -43.80 -14.36 7.36
N ALA A 590 -44.56 -13.30 7.08
CA ALA A 590 -44.57 -12.67 5.76
C ALA A 590 -43.19 -12.13 5.37
N LEU A 591 -42.47 -11.49 6.30
CA LEU A 591 -41.14 -10.94 6.07
C LEU A 591 -40.10 -12.05 5.79
N ALA A 592 -40.11 -13.14 6.56
CA ALA A 592 -39.21 -14.28 6.33
C ALA A 592 -39.45 -14.94 4.97
N VAL A 593 -40.72 -15.16 4.60
CA VAL A 593 -41.09 -15.71 3.28
C VAL A 593 -40.60 -14.80 2.17
N TYR A 594 -40.78 -13.48 2.29
CA TYR A 594 -40.30 -12.52 1.30
C TYR A 594 -38.77 -12.60 1.11
N LEU A 595 -37.98 -12.68 2.19
CA LEU A 595 -36.52 -12.76 2.12
C LEU A 595 -35.99 -14.03 1.42
N THR A 596 -36.81 -15.07 1.28
CA THR A 596 -36.46 -16.28 0.52
C THR A 596 -36.71 -16.17 -0.99
N ILE A 597 -37.41 -15.13 -1.45
CA ILE A 597 -37.68 -14.89 -2.86
C ILE A 597 -36.41 -14.36 -3.54
N LYS A 598 -35.89 -15.10 -4.53
CA LYS A 598 -34.70 -14.69 -5.29
C LYS A 598 -34.98 -13.60 -6.32
N THR A 599 -36.16 -13.61 -6.93
CA THR A 599 -36.57 -12.66 -7.97
C THR A 599 -38.05 -12.39 -7.85
N ASP A 600 -38.42 -11.13 -7.63
CA ASP A 600 -39.82 -10.70 -7.47
C ASP A 600 -40.38 -10.23 -8.82
N PRO A 601 -41.37 -10.93 -9.41
CA PRO A 601 -41.90 -10.60 -10.74
C PRO A 601 -42.97 -9.49 -10.71
N ARG A 602 -43.28 -8.90 -9.55
CA ARG A 602 -44.32 -7.87 -9.43
C ARG A 602 -43.87 -6.51 -10.00
N PRO A 603 -44.78 -5.71 -10.59
CA PRO A 603 -44.45 -4.40 -11.17
C PRO A 603 -43.98 -3.36 -10.15
N ASP A 604 -44.35 -3.52 -8.87
CA ASP A 604 -43.98 -2.67 -7.74
C ASP A 604 -42.87 -3.27 -6.86
N ALA A 605 -42.14 -4.29 -7.38
CA ALA A 605 -41.11 -5.03 -6.65
C ALA A 605 -40.04 -4.13 -5.97
N ALA A 606 -39.64 -3.02 -6.60
CA ALA A 606 -38.65 -2.10 -6.03
C ALA A 606 -39.17 -1.41 -4.74
N THR A 607 -40.44 -0.99 -4.75
CA THR A 607 -41.09 -0.35 -3.59
C THR A 607 -41.31 -1.36 -2.48
N ILE A 608 -41.83 -2.54 -2.81
CA ILE A 608 -42.01 -3.65 -1.86
C ILE A 608 -40.68 -4.04 -1.22
N LYS A 609 -39.60 -4.14 -2.01
CA LYS A 609 -38.26 -4.44 -1.48
C LYS A 609 -37.79 -3.41 -0.47
N SER A 610 -37.92 -2.12 -0.81
CA SER A 610 -37.59 -1.01 0.11
C SER A 610 -38.39 -1.13 1.41
N ASP A 611 -39.70 -1.39 1.34
CA ASP A 611 -40.56 -1.46 2.52
C ASP A 611 -40.25 -2.69 3.39
N MET A 612 -39.96 -3.84 2.77
CA MET A 612 -39.56 -5.06 3.48
C MET A 612 -38.17 -4.91 4.12
N GLU A 613 -37.22 -4.24 3.45
CA GLU A 613 -35.90 -3.91 4.04
C GLU A 613 -36.03 -2.95 5.23
N LYS A 614 -36.93 -1.96 5.15
CA LYS A 614 -37.26 -1.07 6.28
C LYS A 614 -37.89 -1.85 7.44
N GLN A 615 -38.87 -2.71 7.17
CA GLN A 615 -39.49 -3.56 8.20
C GLN A 615 -38.46 -4.49 8.86
N LYS A 616 -37.55 -5.09 8.07
CA LYS A 616 -36.43 -5.87 8.60
C LYS A 616 -35.53 -5.03 9.50
N SER A 617 -35.21 -3.80 9.11
CA SER A 617 -34.43 -2.90 9.97
C SER A 617 -35.14 -2.62 11.29
N SER A 618 -36.43 -2.25 11.23
CA SER A 618 -37.24 -1.99 12.43
C SER A 618 -37.37 -3.22 13.33
N LEU A 619 -37.43 -4.42 12.74
CA LEU A 619 -37.43 -5.69 13.47
C LEU A 619 -36.12 -5.88 14.24
N LEU A 620 -34.97 -5.63 13.60
CA LEU A 620 -33.66 -5.74 14.25
C LEU A 620 -33.52 -4.74 15.42
N ASP A 621 -33.91 -3.49 15.21
CA ASP A 621 -33.86 -2.45 16.25
C ASP A 621 -34.75 -2.85 17.45
N ALA A 622 -35.95 -3.38 17.19
CA ALA A 622 -36.86 -3.81 18.24
C ALA A 622 -36.38 -5.06 18.99
N LEU A 623 -35.77 -6.03 18.29
CA LEU A 623 -35.17 -7.21 18.91
C LEU A 623 -33.96 -6.85 19.78
N GLU A 624 -33.14 -5.89 19.35
CA GLU A 624 -32.02 -5.38 20.16
C GLU A 624 -32.53 -4.68 21.43
N GLY A 625 -33.50 -3.76 21.31
CA GLY A 625 -34.11 -3.11 22.48
C GLY A 625 -34.91 -4.07 23.37
N GLY A 626 -35.45 -5.16 22.82
CA GLY A 626 -36.12 -6.21 23.59
C GLY A 626 -35.15 -7.09 24.38
N GLY A 627 -33.91 -7.22 23.91
CA GLY A 627 -32.82 -7.92 24.61
C GLY A 627 -32.39 -7.24 25.92
N ASP A 628 -32.74 -5.97 26.10
CA ASP A 628 -32.50 -5.19 27.33
C ASP A 628 -33.33 -5.68 28.53
N ARG A 629 -34.28 -6.61 28.34
CA ARG A 629 -34.93 -7.32 29.44
C ARG A 629 -33.93 -7.96 30.41
N GLY A 630 -32.78 -8.40 29.88
CA GLY A 630 -31.67 -8.93 30.67
C GLY A 630 -30.79 -7.86 31.36
N GLU A 631 -30.97 -6.57 31.06
CA GLU A 631 -30.09 -5.47 31.50
C GLU A 631 -30.50 -4.77 32.80
N THR A 632 -31.69 -5.05 33.36
CA THR A 632 -32.15 -4.40 34.61
C THR A 632 -31.24 -4.73 35.81
N GLY A 633 -30.20 -3.91 36.01
CA GLY A 633 -29.31 -3.93 37.18
C GLY A 633 -27.80 -3.99 36.93
N ALA A 634 -27.30 -3.99 35.69
CA ALA A 634 -25.84 -4.00 35.42
C ALA A 634 -25.33 -2.62 35.00
N GLY A 635 -24.92 -1.81 35.97
CA GLY A 635 -24.05 -0.67 35.69
C GLY A 635 -22.64 -1.18 35.47
N GLU A 636 -22.27 -1.52 34.23
CA GLU A 636 -20.86 -1.61 33.79
C GLU A 636 -20.78 -1.84 32.27
N THR A 637 -20.49 -0.77 31.53
CA THR A 637 -20.07 -0.81 30.11
C THR A 637 -18.56 -1.05 29.96
N GLY A 638 -17.92 -1.60 30.99
CA GLY A 638 -16.52 -2.01 31.00
C GLY A 638 -16.33 -3.18 31.96
N ALA A 639 -15.30 -4.00 31.74
CA ALA A 639 -14.94 -5.04 32.71
C ALA A 639 -14.36 -4.36 33.97
N GLY A 640 -15.23 -4.00 34.91
CA GLY A 640 -14.85 -3.53 36.24
C GLY A 640 -14.67 -4.71 37.19
N GLU A 641 -13.66 -4.63 38.05
CA GLU A 641 -13.53 -5.51 39.21
C GLU A 641 -14.44 -4.95 40.32
N GLY A 642 -15.68 -5.41 40.37
CA GLY A 642 -16.63 -5.09 41.43
C GLY A 642 -17.34 -6.35 41.93
N GLU A 643 -17.00 -6.80 43.14
CA GLU A 643 -17.78 -7.81 43.87
C GLU A 643 -19.21 -7.30 44.08
N VAL A 644 -20.20 -7.96 43.48
CA VAL A 644 -21.61 -7.77 43.83
C VAL A 644 -22.25 -9.12 44.09
N THR A 645 -22.59 -9.32 45.36
CA THR A 645 -23.44 -10.39 45.88
C THR A 645 -24.85 -10.29 45.28
N SER A 646 -25.13 -11.02 44.20
CA SER A 646 -26.50 -11.28 43.73
C SER A 646 -26.72 -12.79 43.61
N SER A 647 -27.89 -13.29 44.01
CA SER A 647 -28.17 -14.74 44.03
C SER A 647 -28.08 -15.36 42.64
N ASP A 648 -27.40 -16.51 42.53
CA ASP A 648 -27.08 -17.21 41.27
C ASP A 648 -28.30 -17.41 40.33
N ASP A 649 -29.50 -17.62 40.87
CA ASP A 649 -30.73 -17.85 40.09
C ASP A 649 -31.16 -16.64 39.22
N ALA A 650 -30.94 -15.41 39.67
CA ALA A 650 -31.34 -14.20 38.94
C ALA A 650 -30.38 -13.87 37.79
N GLN A 651 -29.13 -14.33 37.88
CA GLN A 651 -28.12 -14.16 36.84
C GLN A 651 -28.30 -15.20 35.72
N GLN A 652 -28.79 -16.39 36.07
CA GLN A 652 -29.03 -17.48 35.13
C GLN A 652 -30.30 -17.27 34.27
N GLY A 653 -31.35 -16.67 34.82
CA GLY A 653 -32.53 -16.25 34.05
C GLY A 653 -32.23 -15.18 32.99
N ARG A 654 -31.42 -14.16 33.34
CA ARG A 654 -31.02 -13.08 32.43
C ARG A 654 -30.17 -13.55 31.25
N ALA A 655 -29.24 -14.48 31.50
CA ALA A 655 -28.41 -15.06 30.45
C ALA A 655 -29.24 -15.86 29.42
N LYS A 656 -30.34 -16.49 29.88
CA LYS A 656 -31.25 -17.24 29.02
C LYS A 656 -32.03 -16.33 28.07
N ASP A 657 -32.63 -15.26 28.58
CA ASP A 657 -33.39 -14.31 27.76
C ASP A 657 -32.51 -13.66 26.67
N LEU A 658 -31.29 -13.25 27.02
CA LEU A 658 -30.30 -12.74 26.06
C LEU A 658 -29.90 -13.78 25.00
N THR A 659 -29.81 -15.05 25.38
CA THR A 659 -29.48 -16.15 24.46
C THR A 659 -30.62 -16.41 23.48
N ASP A 660 -31.88 -16.33 23.94
CA ASP A 660 -33.06 -16.49 23.09
C ASP A 660 -33.17 -15.34 22.08
N THR A 661 -32.97 -14.09 22.50
CA THR A 661 -32.88 -12.93 21.59
C THR A 661 -31.72 -13.07 20.60
N PHE A 662 -30.57 -13.59 21.04
CA PHE A 662 -29.41 -13.85 20.17
C PHE A 662 -29.72 -14.85 19.06
N TRP A 663 -30.40 -15.96 19.38
CA TRP A 663 -30.82 -16.94 18.37
C TRP A 663 -31.90 -16.39 17.44
N GLU A 664 -32.79 -15.52 17.95
CA GLU A 664 -33.78 -14.85 17.13
C GLU A 664 -33.11 -13.91 16.11
N LEU A 665 -32.20 -13.04 16.54
CA LEU A 665 -31.47 -12.12 15.67
C LEU A 665 -30.68 -12.85 14.57
N GLN A 666 -30.07 -14.00 14.91
CA GLN A 666 -29.30 -14.79 13.96
C GLN A 666 -30.14 -15.31 12.77
N LYS A 667 -31.47 -15.43 12.92
CA LYS A 667 -32.36 -15.82 11.81
C LYS A 667 -32.44 -14.75 10.72
N TRP A 668 -32.20 -13.48 11.08
CA TRP A 668 -32.45 -12.32 10.23
C TRP A 668 -31.17 -11.69 9.68
N VAL A 669 -30.07 -11.73 10.43
CA VAL A 669 -28.82 -11.04 10.08
C VAL A 669 -27.60 -11.77 10.63
N GLU A 670 -26.46 -11.61 9.97
CA GLU A 670 -25.18 -12.05 10.52
C GLU A 670 -24.83 -11.24 11.76
N LEU A 671 -24.35 -11.92 12.81
CA LEU A 671 -24.06 -11.33 14.12
C LEU A 671 -22.81 -10.42 14.13
N THR A 672 -22.12 -10.32 12.99
CA THR A 672 -21.02 -9.38 12.75
C THR A 672 -21.46 -8.12 12.02
N ASP A 673 -22.73 -8.01 11.63
CA ASP A 673 -23.28 -6.81 11.01
C ASP A 673 -23.29 -5.64 12.00
N SER A 674 -22.88 -4.46 11.53
CA SER A 674 -22.78 -3.23 12.32
C SER A 674 -24.02 -2.88 13.14
N LYS A 675 -25.22 -3.28 12.71
CA LYS A 675 -26.47 -3.01 13.45
C LYS A 675 -26.57 -3.84 14.73
N VAL A 676 -26.16 -5.11 14.72
CA VAL A 676 -26.33 -6.04 15.86
C VAL A 676 -25.02 -6.42 16.54
N LEU A 677 -23.90 -5.89 16.05
CA LEU A 677 -22.56 -6.23 16.53
C LEU A 677 -22.37 -5.88 18.01
N THR A 678 -22.91 -4.74 18.46
CA THR A 678 -22.88 -4.31 19.87
C THR A 678 -23.66 -5.28 20.76
N PHE A 679 -24.87 -5.68 20.36
CA PHE A 679 -25.64 -6.71 21.06
C PHE A 679 -24.90 -8.05 21.13
N SER A 680 -24.33 -8.50 20.01
CA SER A 680 -23.59 -9.77 19.92
C SER A 680 -22.35 -9.79 20.82
N TYR A 681 -21.67 -8.65 20.90
CA TYR A 681 -20.59 -8.41 21.85
C TYR A 681 -21.06 -8.53 23.30
N LYS A 682 -22.14 -7.85 23.69
CA LYS A 682 -22.74 -7.92 25.03
C LYS A 682 -23.15 -9.35 25.41
N HIS A 683 -23.86 -10.05 24.55
CA HIS A 683 -24.25 -11.45 24.78
C HIS A 683 -23.03 -12.35 25.06
N ALA A 684 -21.93 -12.15 24.34
CA ALA A 684 -20.70 -12.91 24.57
C ALA A 684 -20.04 -12.58 25.92
N LEU A 685 -20.12 -11.33 26.39
CA LEU A 685 -19.62 -10.92 27.71
C LEU A 685 -20.42 -11.56 28.85
N VAL A 686 -21.75 -11.48 28.80
CA VAL A 686 -22.63 -12.03 29.85
C VAL A 686 -22.43 -13.54 30.02
N ASN A 687 -22.25 -14.24 28.90
CA ASN A 687 -21.97 -15.69 28.88
C ASN A 687 -20.49 -16.04 29.13
N LYS A 688 -19.63 -15.06 29.48
CA LYS A 688 -18.18 -15.24 29.71
C LYS A 688 -17.44 -15.90 28.54
N MET A 689 -17.95 -15.74 27.32
CA MET A 689 -17.32 -16.23 26.09
C MET A 689 -16.28 -15.24 25.58
N TYR A 690 -15.24 -14.98 26.36
CA TYR A 690 -14.29 -13.89 26.11
C TYR A 690 -13.58 -13.96 24.74
N GLY A 691 -13.35 -15.15 24.19
CA GLY A 691 -12.80 -15.29 22.83
C GLY A 691 -13.75 -14.79 21.73
N ARG A 692 -15.06 -15.03 21.87
CA ARG A 692 -16.07 -14.50 20.96
C ARG A 692 -16.28 -13.01 21.17
N ALA A 693 -16.29 -12.57 22.43
CA ALA A 693 -16.37 -11.16 22.77
C ALA A 693 -15.19 -10.38 22.16
N LEU A 694 -13.97 -10.91 22.24
CA LEU A 694 -12.79 -10.30 21.61
C LEU A 694 -12.93 -10.24 20.08
N LYS A 695 -13.46 -11.29 19.44
CA LYS A 695 -13.73 -11.28 17.99
C LYS A 695 -14.69 -10.15 17.59
N TYR A 696 -15.79 -9.97 18.33
CA TYR A 696 -16.74 -8.88 18.07
C TYR A 696 -16.14 -7.51 18.40
N ALA A 697 -15.43 -7.37 19.51
CA ALA A 697 -14.75 -6.13 19.89
C ALA A 697 -13.71 -5.69 18.84
N SER A 698 -12.93 -6.63 18.30
CA SER A 698 -12.01 -6.33 17.19
C SER A 698 -12.74 -5.84 15.94
N LYS A 699 -13.90 -6.41 15.62
CA LYS A 699 -14.73 -5.93 14.50
C LYS A 699 -15.26 -4.52 14.74
N ILE A 700 -15.66 -4.21 15.98
CA ILE A 700 -16.07 -2.85 16.39
C ILE A 700 -14.89 -1.87 16.20
N VAL A 701 -13.66 -2.26 16.55
CA VAL A 701 -12.46 -1.44 16.34
C VAL A 701 -12.18 -1.24 14.86
N GLU A 702 -12.37 -2.25 14.00
CA GLU A 702 -12.22 -2.10 12.54
C GLU A 702 -13.21 -1.10 11.95
N ASP A 703 -14.47 -1.13 12.39
CA ASP A 703 -15.53 -0.27 11.86
C ASP A 703 -15.47 1.15 12.49
N LYS A 704 -15.10 1.23 13.77
CA LYS A 704 -14.99 2.46 14.57
C LYS A 704 -13.72 2.42 15.43
N PRO A 705 -12.55 2.79 14.86
CA PRO A 705 -11.29 2.73 15.58
C PRO A 705 -11.22 3.89 16.59
N SER A 706 -11.55 3.59 17.84
CA SER A 706 -11.45 4.50 18.98
C SER A 706 -10.58 3.92 20.08
N LYS A 707 -10.04 4.83 20.91
CA LYS A 707 -9.21 4.46 22.06
C LYS A 707 -9.99 3.62 23.06
N GLU A 708 -11.26 3.94 23.29
CA GLU A 708 -12.17 3.21 24.17
C GLU A 708 -12.43 1.79 23.66
N ASN A 709 -12.72 1.63 22.35
CA ASN A 709 -12.97 0.31 21.77
C ASN A 709 -11.72 -0.58 21.85
N LEU A 710 -10.53 -0.04 21.64
CA LEU A 710 -9.30 -0.82 21.76
C LEU A 710 -8.99 -1.19 23.23
N LYS A 711 -9.33 -0.33 24.19
CA LYS A 711 -9.24 -0.67 25.63
C LYS A 711 -10.14 -1.84 26.01
N ASN A 712 -11.34 -1.94 25.44
CA ASN A 712 -12.23 -3.09 25.63
C ASN A 712 -11.56 -4.39 25.15
N CYS A 713 -10.90 -4.37 23.99
CA CYS A 713 -10.11 -5.52 23.53
C CYS A 713 -8.98 -5.89 24.50
N ILE A 714 -8.26 -4.90 25.04
CA ILE A 714 -7.17 -5.13 26.02
C ILE A 714 -7.73 -5.81 27.28
N GLN A 715 -8.86 -5.34 27.81
CA GLN A 715 -9.51 -5.98 28.97
C GLN A 715 -9.83 -7.45 28.69
N LEU A 716 -10.38 -7.76 27.51
CA LEU A 716 -10.71 -9.15 27.14
C LEU A 716 -9.47 -10.02 26.96
N MET A 717 -8.39 -9.48 26.41
CA MET A 717 -7.10 -10.17 26.34
C MET A 717 -6.59 -10.52 27.75
N ARG A 718 -6.74 -9.62 28.73
CA ARG A 718 -6.39 -9.90 30.14
C ARG A 718 -7.27 -11.00 30.72
N SER A 719 -8.58 -10.96 30.50
CA SER A 719 -9.52 -12.01 30.95
C SER A 719 -9.23 -13.39 30.34
N LEU A 720 -8.65 -13.43 29.14
CA LEU A 720 -8.18 -14.67 28.48
C LEU A 720 -6.79 -15.13 28.95
N GLY A 721 -6.11 -14.37 29.82
CA GLY A 721 -4.74 -14.63 30.24
C GLY A 721 -3.67 -14.27 29.18
N TRP A 722 -4.06 -13.57 28.10
CA TRP A 722 -3.15 -13.14 27.03
C TRP A 722 -2.44 -11.83 27.41
N MET A 723 -1.73 -11.85 28.54
CA MET A 723 -1.06 -10.68 29.10
C MET A 723 -0.04 -10.07 28.14
N HIS A 724 0.66 -10.90 27.36
CA HIS A 724 1.60 -10.43 26.34
C HIS A 724 0.91 -9.60 25.25
N CYS A 725 -0.26 -10.04 24.74
CA CYS A 725 -1.06 -9.30 23.77
C CYS A 725 -1.64 -8.01 24.36
N ALA A 726 -2.12 -8.08 25.60
CA ALA A 726 -2.66 -6.92 26.31
C ALA A 726 -1.59 -5.84 26.50
N THR A 727 -0.43 -6.19 27.06
CA THR A 727 0.70 -5.28 27.25
C THR A 727 1.21 -4.72 25.92
N PHE A 728 1.33 -5.57 24.90
CA PHE A 728 1.71 -5.11 23.56
C PHE A 728 0.72 -4.06 23.06
N THR A 729 -0.58 -4.36 23.03
CA THR A 729 -1.60 -3.45 22.51
C THR A 729 -1.68 -2.15 23.32
N GLU A 730 -1.51 -2.22 24.64
CA GLU A 730 -1.48 -1.07 25.55
C GLU A 730 -0.28 -0.15 25.26
N ASN A 731 0.91 -0.71 25.03
CA ASN A 731 2.10 0.04 24.64
C ASN A 731 1.95 0.75 23.29
N TRP A 732 1.07 0.24 22.41
CA TRP A 732 0.78 0.84 21.10
C TRP A 732 -0.27 1.96 21.17
N LEU A 733 -1.05 2.10 22.25
CA LEU A 733 -2.10 3.12 22.36
C LEU A 733 -1.61 4.55 22.07
N PRO A 734 -0.46 5.02 22.59
CA PRO A 734 0.03 6.37 22.31
C PRO A 734 0.39 6.59 20.84
N ILE A 735 0.79 5.54 20.14
CA ILE A 735 1.16 5.57 18.72
C ILE A 735 -0.11 5.53 17.85
N MET A 736 -1.09 4.73 18.25
CA MET A 736 -2.36 4.56 17.52
C MET A 736 -3.30 5.76 17.67
N TYR A 737 -3.24 6.44 18.81
CA TYR A 737 -4.10 7.56 19.15
C TYR A 737 -3.28 8.72 19.72
N PRO A 738 -2.41 9.37 18.92
CA PRO A 738 -1.63 10.50 19.35
C PRO A 738 -2.53 11.73 19.63
N ALA A 739 -2.11 12.59 20.56
CA ALA A 739 -2.87 13.79 20.90
C ALA A 739 -2.90 14.81 19.74
N ASP A 740 -1.78 14.92 19.03
CA ASP A 740 -1.64 15.81 17.88
C ASP A 740 -0.83 15.14 16.77
N TYR A 741 -0.87 15.74 15.59
CA TYR A 741 -0.09 15.31 14.44
C TYR A 741 1.42 15.36 14.75
N THR A 742 2.16 14.39 14.22
CA THR A 742 3.62 14.41 14.24
C THR A 742 4.14 15.74 13.66
N PRO A 743 5.10 16.42 14.31
CA PRO A 743 5.75 17.62 13.78
C PRO A 743 6.53 17.35 12.49
N PHE A 744 6.74 18.39 11.70
CA PHE A 744 7.68 18.39 10.58
C PHE A 744 9.12 18.62 11.04
#